data_AF-A0AAD9WSC6-F1
#
_entry.id   AF-A0AAD9WSC6-F1
#
_cell.length_a   1.000
_cell.length_b   1.000
_cell.length_c   1.000
_cell.angle_alpha   90.00
_cell.angle_beta   90.00
_cell.angle_gamma   90.00
#
_symmetry.space_group_name_H-M   'P 1'
#
loop_
_entity.id
_entity.type
_entity.pdbx_description
1 polymer ?
#
loop_
_entity_poly.entity_id
_entity_poly.type
_entity_poly.pdbx_seq_one_letter_code
_entity_poly.pdbx_strand_id
1 'polypeptide(L)'
;MATPKEHIEEIRRKKFSIGGEVNPLTEELHLTVKMLSAELYAKDVHFLMELIQNAEDNEYPSGVNPSLEFVLTSRDITGTGAGATLLMFNNEKGFSASNINSICSVAKSTKKGNRKLGYIGEKGIGFKSVFLITSRPYIFSNGYQIRFNEDPCPHCNLGYVVPEWVEENPIFSEIQEIYDYGSTLPTTTLILPLKADKVNAVKQQLSSVQPEVLLFLTKIKRLSVREHNENPKLNTVSAIAITSETNFVKRKNIDAESSMLHLAAQGDKFDNECSYYMWKQKFPVNKKNKVERRMEVDEWVITLAFPFGERLQRGTTSPGIYAFLPTEMVTNFPFIMQADFLLSSSRETILFDDKWNKGILRCMPYAFVNALTSLVKLTEDAPVSSLPPMYMFSFVPVTSSPFPQLNAVRENIKAKLVEESIIPSESYLKQKSFHKPREVGRLMPAFWNVLEKAKGQGVDLDNLSDHGICVLSSSFDKQEYNEVLNFLGVGQVSNDWYGKCIQSSDLVMGVSEDVYLELLLFLADNWSSKFSWTDIKNIPLIKYMDLDGKVALCSINDNNQRVVCLLHHDSWLIDWNREFRCVANYFFMPQSTHIAIRSCSKKETLRNWMKVRVMNVEVSEYAAVLYDKLNGNRKLVVAYAHFLFHSYSRKYLSAGEVASLCSKMPLIDNYGQSNTRRNKILVPANGSNWVELIGSNPWTHEGYIELGEDYLQPGNFAGQTTTGVQLREFLRTYVHASDIPDIIPPNAGIPALSSPLSKQKLFCSWNGLEG
;
A
#
# COMPACT_ATOMS: atom_id res chain seq x y z
N MET A 1 -23.96 7.81 -65.55
CA MET A 1 -22.68 8.09 -64.88
C MET A 1 -21.59 7.40 -65.68
N ALA A 2 -20.42 8.02 -65.84
CA ALA A 2 -19.27 7.34 -66.45
C ALA A 2 -18.94 6.07 -65.64
N THR A 3 -18.61 4.98 -66.33
CA THR A 3 -18.11 3.77 -65.68
C THR A 3 -16.76 4.05 -65.00
N PRO A 4 -16.35 3.26 -64.00
CA PRO A 4 -15.03 3.42 -63.38
C PRO A 4 -13.88 3.44 -64.41
N LYS A 5 -13.96 2.60 -65.46
CA LYS A 5 -12.97 2.57 -66.56
C LYS A 5 -12.94 3.87 -67.36
N GLU A 6 -14.11 4.37 -67.77
CA GLU A 6 -14.23 5.65 -68.48
C GLU A 6 -13.68 6.81 -67.65
N HIS A 7 -13.90 6.81 -66.34
CA HIS A 7 -13.37 7.84 -65.45
C HIS A 7 -11.83 7.77 -65.35
N ILE A 8 -11.21 6.59 -65.34
CA ILE A 8 -9.75 6.44 -65.37
C ILE A 8 -9.17 6.94 -66.69
N GLU A 9 -9.78 6.60 -67.82
CA GLU A 9 -9.36 7.12 -69.13
C GLU A 9 -9.53 8.63 -69.22
N GLU A 10 -10.58 9.19 -68.61
CA GLU A 10 -10.75 10.63 -68.49
C GLU A 10 -9.61 11.28 -67.69
N ILE A 11 -9.21 10.70 -66.55
CA ILE A 11 -8.08 11.19 -65.76
C ILE A 11 -6.78 11.14 -66.58
N ARG A 12 -6.50 10.01 -67.24
CA ARG A 12 -5.31 9.82 -68.08
C ARG A 12 -5.22 10.87 -69.17
N ARG A 13 -6.32 11.13 -69.86
CA ARG A 13 -6.40 12.13 -70.93
C ARG A 13 -6.35 13.57 -70.44
N LYS A 14 -7.17 13.93 -69.45
CA LYS A 14 -7.32 15.33 -69.00
C LYS A 14 -6.21 15.80 -68.08
N LYS A 15 -5.73 14.93 -67.18
CA LYS A 15 -4.77 15.31 -66.13
C LYS A 15 -3.32 15.07 -66.55
N PHE A 16 -3.07 14.00 -67.30
CA PHE A 16 -1.73 13.58 -67.69
C PHE A 16 -1.46 13.74 -69.19
N SER A 17 -2.39 14.35 -69.93
CA SER A 17 -2.30 14.60 -71.37
C SER A 17 -1.97 13.37 -72.21
N ILE A 18 -2.32 12.16 -71.73
CA ILE A 18 -2.08 10.91 -72.46
C ILE A 18 -3.00 10.87 -73.69
N GLY A 19 -2.41 10.77 -74.88
CA GLY A 19 -3.12 10.87 -76.16
C GLY A 19 -3.31 12.30 -76.68
N GLY A 20 -2.72 13.30 -76.03
CA GLY A 20 -2.67 14.70 -76.46
C GLY A 20 -1.23 15.25 -76.49
N GLU A 21 -1.07 16.57 -76.49
CA GLU A 21 0.26 17.21 -76.42
C GLU A 21 0.94 16.99 -75.06
N VAL A 22 2.23 16.67 -75.09
CA VAL A 22 3.03 16.38 -73.89
C VAL A 22 3.12 17.64 -73.02
N ASN A 23 2.80 17.51 -71.73
CA ASN A 23 2.94 18.61 -70.79
C ASN A 23 4.44 18.89 -70.50
N PRO A 24 4.96 20.10 -70.76
CA PRO A 24 6.38 20.42 -70.57
C PRO A 24 6.84 20.35 -69.11
N LEU A 25 5.93 20.41 -68.13
CA LEU A 25 6.26 20.35 -66.69
C LEU A 25 6.40 18.91 -66.16
N THR A 26 6.28 17.90 -67.02
CA THR A 26 6.13 16.53 -66.54
C THR A 26 7.40 15.96 -65.90
N GLU A 27 8.57 16.34 -66.40
CA GLU A 27 9.86 15.93 -65.81
C GLU A 27 10.07 16.54 -64.41
N GLU A 28 9.77 17.82 -64.23
CA GLU A 28 9.88 18.52 -62.95
C GLU A 28 8.87 17.96 -61.92
N LEU A 29 7.65 17.64 -62.37
CA LEU A 29 6.66 16.92 -61.56
C LEU A 29 7.15 15.52 -61.16
N HIS A 30 7.76 14.77 -62.08
CA HIS A 30 8.30 13.44 -61.78
C HIS A 30 9.40 13.51 -60.74
N LEU A 31 10.37 14.43 -60.89
CA LEU A 31 11.43 14.66 -59.92
C LEU A 31 10.88 15.06 -58.56
N THR A 32 9.88 15.95 -58.52
CA THR A 32 9.22 16.36 -57.28
C THR A 32 8.55 15.18 -56.56
N VAL A 33 7.83 14.33 -57.30
CA VAL A 33 7.18 13.14 -56.72
C VAL A 33 8.21 12.14 -56.22
N LYS A 34 9.30 11.93 -56.97
CA LYS A 34 10.39 11.04 -56.59
C LYS A 34 11.12 11.54 -55.34
N MET A 35 11.45 12.83 -55.27
CA MET A 35 12.06 13.45 -54.09
C MET A 35 11.13 13.39 -52.89
N LEU A 36 9.84 13.70 -53.04
CA LEU A 36 8.87 13.54 -51.94
C LEU A 36 8.76 12.07 -51.50
N SER A 37 8.76 11.12 -52.43
CA SER A 37 8.71 9.70 -52.09
C SER A 37 10.01 9.19 -51.45
N ALA A 38 11.15 9.86 -51.65
CA ALA A 38 12.45 9.47 -51.09
C ALA A 38 12.78 10.21 -49.78
N GLU A 39 12.59 11.53 -49.72
CA GLU A 39 12.93 12.39 -48.57
C GLU A 39 11.96 12.23 -47.39
N LEU A 40 10.69 11.88 -47.63
CA LEU A 40 9.71 11.70 -46.55
C LEU A 40 9.80 10.36 -45.84
N TYR A 41 10.62 9.43 -46.35
CA TYR A 41 10.54 8.03 -45.97
C TYR A 41 11.93 7.35 -45.90
N ALA A 42 12.86 8.00 -45.20
CA ALA A 42 14.20 7.47 -44.93
C ALA A 42 14.23 6.17 -44.07
N LYS A 43 13.07 5.72 -43.56
CA LYS A 43 12.90 4.46 -42.83
C LYS A 43 11.72 3.66 -43.39
N ASP A 44 11.90 2.35 -43.48
CA ASP A 44 10.91 1.38 -43.98
C ASP A 44 9.62 1.30 -43.16
N VAL A 45 9.54 1.95 -41.98
CA VAL A 45 8.51 1.78 -40.93
C VAL A 45 7.23 2.60 -41.15
N HIS A 46 7.22 3.47 -42.15
CA HIS A 46 6.13 4.44 -42.33
C HIS A 46 4.89 3.91 -43.05
N PHE A 47 5.03 2.94 -43.96
CA PHE A 47 3.93 2.58 -44.85
C PHE A 47 2.73 1.99 -44.07
N LEU A 48 2.99 1.13 -43.09
CA LEU A 48 1.94 0.42 -42.35
C LEU A 48 1.06 1.39 -41.56
N MET A 49 1.67 2.36 -40.89
CA MET A 49 0.97 3.39 -40.13
C MET A 49 0.14 4.29 -41.06
N GLU A 50 0.65 4.63 -42.24
CA GLU A 50 -0.11 5.40 -43.24
C GLU A 50 -1.30 4.60 -43.80
N LEU A 51 -1.16 3.29 -44.01
CA LEU A 51 -2.27 2.42 -44.43
C LEU A 51 -3.36 2.29 -43.36
N ILE A 52 -2.98 2.15 -42.08
CA ILE A 52 -3.93 2.16 -40.96
C ILE A 52 -4.65 3.51 -40.86
N GLN A 53 -3.94 4.64 -41.02
CA GLN A 53 -4.58 5.96 -41.07
C GLN A 53 -5.55 6.10 -42.23
N ASN A 54 -5.19 5.59 -43.41
CA ASN A 54 -6.08 5.65 -44.57
C ASN A 54 -7.38 4.87 -44.31
N ALA A 55 -7.28 3.68 -43.71
CA ALA A 55 -8.46 2.90 -43.30
C ALA A 55 -9.28 3.64 -42.24
N GLU A 56 -8.66 4.17 -41.19
CA GLU A 56 -9.36 4.94 -40.15
C GLU A 56 -10.10 6.17 -40.72
N ASP A 57 -9.53 6.82 -41.73
CA ASP A 57 -10.15 7.95 -42.38
C ASP A 57 -11.31 7.58 -43.32
N ASN A 58 -11.47 6.30 -43.69
CA ASN A 58 -12.53 5.86 -44.60
C ASN A 58 -13.94 5.96 -44.00
N GLU A 59 -14.95 5.81 -44.87
CA GLU A 59 -16.35 5.74 -44.47
C GLU A 59 -16.83 4.30 -44.44
N TYR A 60 -17.54 3.92 -43.38
CA TYR A 60 -18.09 2.57 -43.22
C TYR A 60 -19.61 2.60 -43.35
N PRO A 61 -20.23 1.54 -43.90
CA PRO A 61 -21.67 1.35 -43.85
C PRO A 61 -22.22 1.36 -42.41
N SER A 62 -23.50 1.66 -42.25
CA SER A 62 -24.15 1.57 -40.94
C SER A 62 -24.31 0.10 -40.52
N GLY A 63 -24.02 -0.22 -39.26
CA GLY A 63 -24.21 -1.56 -38.70
C GLY A 63 -23.11 -2.59 -39.00
N VAL A 64 -22.02 -2.20 -39.67
CA VAL A 64 -20.82 -3.05 -39.79
C VAL A 64 -19.80 -2.71 -38.72
N ASN A 65 -18.99 -3.68 -38.33
CA ASN A 65 -17.80 -3.46 -37.51
C ASN A 65 -16.61 -3.12 -38.42
N PRO A 66 -16.09 -1.88 -38.41
CA PRO A 66 -14.98 -1.50 -39.27
C PRO A 66 -13.73 -2.34 -38.96
N SER A 67 -13.19 -2.99 -39.98
CA SER A 67 -12.06 -3.90 -39.84
C SER A 67 -11.02 -3.69 -40.93
N LEU A 68 -9.76 -3.85 -40.54
CA LEU A 68 -8.62 -3.82 -41.43
C LEU A 68 -7.87 -5.14 -41.33
N GLU A 69 -7.60 -5.77 -42.47
CA GLU A 69 -6.85 -7.02 -42.53
C GLU A 69 -5.64 -6.89 -43.47
N PHE A 70 -4.50 -7.39 -43.02
CA PHE A 70 -3.30 -7.57 -43.82
C PHE A 70 -3.05 -9.05 -44.04
N VAL A 71 -2.90 -9.48 -45.29
CA VAL A 71 -2.56 -10.87 -45.65
C VAL A 71 -1.25 -10.87 -46.41
N LEU A 72 -0.24 -11.55 -45.88
CA LEU A 72 1.05 -11.74 -46.56
C LEU A 72 1.10 -13.15 -47.16
N THR A 73 1.36 -13.26 -48.46
CA THR A 73 1.51 -14.54 -49.16
C THR A 73 2.82 -14.62 -49.92
N SER A 74 3.36 -15.84 -50.08
CA SER A 74 4.47 -16.13 -50.98
C SER A 74 4.05 -16.25 -52.46
N ARG A 75 2.74 -16.26 -52.76
CA ARG A 75 2.23 -16.31 -54.13
C ARG A 75 2.37 -14.94 -54.81
N ASP A 76 2.82 -14.94 -56.07
CA ASP A 76 2.77 -13.75 -56.92
C ASP A 76 1.48 -13.72 -57.74
N ILE A 77 0.45 -13.15 -57.13
CA ILE A 77 -0.87 -13.02 -57.77
C ILE A 77 -0.94 -11.93 -58.83
N THR A 78 0.16 -11.20 -59.05
CA THR A 78 0.23 -10.07 -59.98
C THR A 78 1.03 -10.39 -61.24
N GLY A 79 1.73 -11.52 -61.27
CA GLY A 79 2.64 -11.91 -62.35
C GLY A 79 3.81 -10.95 -62.53
N THR A 80 4.24 -10.26 -61.47
CA THR A 80 5.32 -9.27 -61.51
C THR A 80 6.72 -9.84 -61.26
N GLY A 81 6.82 -11.12 -60.90
CA GLY A 81 8.03 -11.80 -60.43
C GLY A 81 8.32 -11.58 -58.95
N ALA A 82 7.34 -11.13 -58.15
CA ALA A 82 7.55 -10.82 -56.75
C ALA A 82 7.65 -12.10 -55.88
N GLY A 83 8.65 -12.18 -55.00
CA GLY A 83 8.80 -13.33 -54.10
C GLY A 83 7.76 -13.40 -52.97
N ALA A 84 7.02 -12.31 -52.74
CA ALA A 84 5.89 -12.24 -51.81
C ALA A 84 4.96 -11.08 -52.18
N THR A 85 3.68 -11.23 -51.83
CA THR A 85 2.64 -10.22 -52.04
C THR A 85 1.95 -9.89 -50.73
N LEU A 86 1.83 -8.59 -50.41
CA LEU A 86 1.01 -8.10 -49.30
C LEU A 86 -0.35 -7.64 -49.83
N LEU A 87 -1.43 -8.21 -49.30
CA LEU A 87 -2.79 -7.79 -49.54
C LEU A 87 -3.31 -7.02 -48.32
N MET A 88 -4.08 -5.96 -48.55
CA MET A 88 -4.79 -5.21 -47.53
C MET A 88 -6.27 -5.20 -47.87
N PHE A 89 -7.11 -5.64 -46.94
CA PHE A 89 -8.56 -5.68 -47.08
C PHE A 89 -9.22 -4.72 -46.09
N ASN A 90 -10.15 -3.90 -46.58
CA ASN A 90 -10.94 -3.00 -45.74
C ASN A 90 -12.42 -3.02 -46.14
N ASN A 91 -13.29 -3.21 -45.16
CA ASN A 91 -14.75 -3.33 -45.34
C ASN A 91 -15.48 -1.96 -45.36
N GLU A 92 -14.81 -0.94 -45.87
CA GLU A 92 -15.37 0.40 -46.05
C GLU A 92 -16.42 0.44 -47.17
N LYS A 93 -17.03 1.61 -47.43
CA LYS A 93 -17.96 1.81 -48.56
C LYS A 93 -17.27 1.74 -49.92
N GLY A 94 -15.94 1.87 -49.96
CA GLY A 94 -15.14 1.86 -51.17
C GLY A 94 -14.85 3.24 -51.75
N PHE A 95 -13.93 3.28 -52.72
CA PHE A 95 -13.42 4.53 -53.28
C PHE A 95 -14.46 5.22 -54.16
N SER A 96 -14.68 6.50 -53.87
CA SER A 96 -15.42 7.40 -54.76
C SER A 96 -14.52 7.93 -55.88
N ALA A 97 -15.15 8.51 -56.93
CA ALA A 97 -14.42 9.25 -57.96
C ALA A 97 -13.51 10.34 -57.37
N SER A 98 -13.91 10.99 -56.28
CA SER A 98 -13.11 12.01 -55.60
C SER A 98 -11.85 11.40 -54.94
N ASN A 99 -11.96 10.20 -54.36
CA ASN A 99 -10.80 9.48 -53.79
C ASN A 99 -9.79 9.15 -54.89
N ILE A 100 -10.26 8.64 -56.03
CA ILE A 100 -9.42 8.31 -57.20
C ILE A 100 -8.73 9.56 -57.77
N ASN A 101 -9.45 10.68 -57.89
CA ASN A 101 -8.84 11.94 -58.33
C ASN A 101 -7.74 12.43 -57.36
N SER A 102 -7.96 12.22 -56.06
CA SER A 102 -7.03 12.63 -55.00
C SER A 102 -5.77 11.77 -54.99
N ILE A 103 -5.90 10.44 -55.09
CA ILE A 103 -4.74 9.53 -55.08
C ILE A 103 -3.84 9.70 -56.32
N CYS A 104 -4.40 10.18 -57.42
CA CYS A 104 -3.67 10.55 -58.64
C CYS A 104 -3.06 11.96 -58.56
N SER A 105 -3.09 12.64 -57.41
CA SER A 105 -2.52 13.99 -57.21
C SER A 105 -1.22 13.93 -56.39
N VAL A 106 -0.31 14.88 -56.61
CA VAL A 106 1.01 14.92 -55.96
C VAL A 106 0.98 15.64 -54.59
N ALA A 107 0.03 16.56 -54.36
CA ALA A 107 -0.04 17.34 -53.10
C ALA A 107 -1.44 17.91 -52.77
N LYS A 108 -2.52 17.30 -53.28
CA LYS A 108 -3.91 17.70 -52.95
C LYS A 108 -4.60 16.61 -52.15
N SER A 109 -4.74 16.82 -50.84
CA SER A 109 -5.55 15.98 -49.96
C SER A 109 -6.97 16.52 -49.86
N THR A 110 -7.98 15.65 -50.01
CA THR A 110 -9.39 15.96 -49.68
C THR A 110 -9.62 16.18 -48.19
N LYS A 111 -8.65 15.83 -47.34
CA LYS A 111 -8.76 15.83 -45.88
C LYS A 111 -8.15 17.08 -45.22
N LYS A 112 -7.47 17.94 -45.99
CA LYS A 112 -6.82 19.15 -45.49
C LYS A 112 -7.85 20.14 -44.90
N GLY A 113 -7.67 20.54 -43.64
CA GLY A 113 -8.55 21.49 -42.94
C GLY A 113 -9.78 20.85 -42.27
N ASN A 114 -9.96 19.52 -42.37
CA ASN A 114 -11.12 18.81 -41.83
C ASN A 114 -10.82 18.07 -40.51
N ARG A 115 -9.85 18.53 -39.72
CA ARG A 115 -9.48 17.88 -38.45
C ARG A 115 -10.62 17.79 -37.44
N LYS A 116 -11.54 18.74 -37.45
CA LYS A 116 -12.76 18.69 -36.61
C LYS A 116 -13.64 17.46 -36.90
N LEU A 117 -13.52 16.87 -38.10
CA LEU A 117 -14.24 15.67 -38.52
C LEU A 117 -13.48 14.36 -38.20
N GLY A 118 -12.33 14.44 -37.52
CA GLY A 118 -11.57 13.28 -37.07
C GLY A 118 -10.53 12.72 -38.06
N TYR A 119 -10.26 13.41 -39.18
CA TYR A 119 -9.24 12.96 -40.13
C TYR A 119 -7.81 13.05 -39.56
N ILE A 120 -7.04 11.96 -39.69
CA ILE A 120 -5.66 11.89 -39.23
C ILE A 120 -4.69 12.37 -40.33
N GLY A 121 -4.93 11.98 -41.58
CA GLY A 121 -4.03 12.27 -42.72
C GLY A 121 -4.20 13.66 -43.35
N GLU A 122 -3.14 14.48 -43.40
CA GLU A 122 -3.21 15.89 -43.85
C GLU A 122 -2.53 16.17 -45.19
N LYS A 123 -1.47 15.42 -45.51
CA LYS A 123 -0.48 15.83 -46.52
C LYS A 123 -0.83 15.39 -47.95
N GLY A 124 -1.71 14.41 -48.14
CA GLY A 124 -2.11 13.91 -49.46
C GLY A 124 -1.06 13.06 -50.17
N ILE A 125 -0.05 12.60 -49.42
CA ILE A 125 1.10 11.81 -49.91
C ILE A 125 1.23 10.46 -49.20
N GLY A 126 0.36 10.18 -48.21
CA GLY A 126 0.45 8.99 -47.35
C GLY A 126 0.37 7.68 -48.12
N PHE A 127 -0.51 7.59 -49.13
CA PHE A 127 -0.57 6.42 -50.01
C PHE A 127 0.75 6.18 -50.75
N LYS A 128 1.51 7.23 -51.09
CA LYS A 128 2.77 7.06 -51.84
C LYS A 128 3.87 6.38 -51.02
N SER A 129 3.71 6.27 -49.70
CA SER A 129 4.60 5.46 -48.85
C SER A 129 4.63 3.98 -49.24
N VAL A 130 3.59 3.45 -49.90
CA VAL A 130 3.60 2.04 -50.36
C VAL A 130 4.71 1.78 -51.38
N PHE A 131 5.18 2.82 -52.09
CA PHE A 131 6.26 2.67 -53.08
C PHE A 131 7.62 2.32 -52.46
N LEU A 132 7.76 2.45 -51.13
CA LEU A 132 8.93 1.95 -50.40
C LEU A 132 9.04 0.43 -50.46
N ILE A 133 7.90 -0.26 -50.49
CA ILE A 133 7.83 -1.71 -50.39
C ILE A 133 7.36 -2.38 -51.68
N THR A 134 6.76 -1.65 -52.62
CA THR A 134 6.33 -2.17 -53.92
C THR A 134 6.62 -1.16 -55.03
N SER A 135 6.97 -1.62 -56.24
CA SER A 135 7.03 -0.73 -57.41
C SER A 135 5.69 -0.60 -58.12
N ARG A 136 4.74 -1.50 -57.86
CA ARG A 136 3.48 -1.61 -58.61
C ARG A 136 2.29 -1.89 -57.68
N PRO A 137 1.77 -0.89 -56.95
CA PRO A 137 0.60 -1.08 -56.12
C PRO A 137 -0.69 -1.15 -56.96
N TYR A 138 -1.56 -2.09 -56.62
CA TYR A 138 -2.89 -2.26 -57.23
C TYR A 138 -3.98 -1.88 -56.23
N ILE A 139 -5.08 -1.34 -56.75
CA ILE A 139 -6.26 -0.92 -55.99
C ILE A 139 -7.49 -1.49 -56.69
N PHE A 140 -8.24 -2.30 -55.95
CA PHE A 140 -9.54 -2.81 -56.34
C PHE A 140 -10.57 -2.25 -55.35
N SER A 141 -11.47 -1.39 -55.82
CA SER A 141 -12.48 -0.81 -54.93
C SER A 141 -13.67 -0.28 -55.70
N ASN A 142 -14.89 -0.70 -55.33
CA ASN A 142 -16.15 -0.18 -55.87
C ASN A 142 -16.18 -0.13 -57.43
N GLY A 143 -15.71 -1.21 -58.07
CA GLY A 143 -15.63 -1.32 -59.53
C GLY A 143 -14.41 -0.65 -60.19
N TYR A 144 -13.57 0.08 -59.45
CA TYR A 144 -12.25 0.47 -59.92
C TYR A 144 -11.27 -0.70 -59.80
N GLN A 145 -10.49 -0.92 -60.85
CA GLN A 145 -9.38 -1.89 -60.90
C GLN A 145 -8.19 -1.20 -61.54
N ILE A 146 -7.37 -0.59 -60.70
CA ILE A 146 -6.26 0.24 -61.17
C ILE A 146 -4.95 -0.20 -60.55
N ARG A 147 -3.86 0.05 -61.27
CA ARG A 147 -2.51 -0.02 -60.73
C ARG A 147 -1.78 1.29 -60.95
N PHE A 148 -0.76 1.52 -60.15
CA PHE A 148 0.24 2.55 -60.39
C PHE A 148 1.59 1.89 -60.62
N ASN A 149 2.52 2.62 -61.22
CA ASN A 149 3.89 2.15 -61.42
C ASN A 149 4.87 3.21 -60.93
N GLU A 150 5.95 2.77 -60.29
CA GLU A 150 7.09 3.60 -59.91
C GLU A 150 7.81 4.14 -61.15
N ASP A 151 7.97 3.28 -62.16
CA ASP A 151 8.60 3.67 -63.43
C ASP A 151 7.74 4.69 -64.19
N PRO A 152 8.36 5.66 -64.89
CA PRO A 152 7.65 6.61 -65.74
C PRO A 152 6.76 5.92 -66.78
N CYS A 153 5.51 6.37 -66.89
CA CYS A 153 4.63 5.93 -67.97
C CYS A 153 5.22 6.34 -69.34
N PRO A 154 5.33 5.44 -70.34
CA PRO A 154 5.93 5.76 -71.63
C PRO A 154 5.27 6.93 -72.39
N HIS A 155 3.99 7.22 -72.10
CA HIS A 155 3.21 8.24 -72.82
C HIS A 155 3.36 9.64 -72.25
N CYS A 156 3.70 9.77 -70.97
CA CYS A 156 3.81 11.08 -70.31
C CYS A 156 5.09 11.25 -69.49
N ASN A 157 5.95 10.24 -69.39
CA ASN A 157 7.17 10.25 -68.58
C ASN A 157 6.94 10.56 -67.09
N LEU A 158 5.80 10.13 -66.54
CA LEU A 158 5.44 10.31 -65.13
C LEU A 158 5.10 8.98 -64.45
N GLY A 159 5.75 8.71 -63.31
CA GLY A 159 5.47 7.58 -62.43
C GLY A 159 4.66 7.96 -61.18
N TYR A 160 4.41 7.00 -60.30
CA TYR A 160 3.76 7.06 -58.98
C TYR A 160 2.30 7.52 -58.94
N VAL A 161 1.84 8.36 -59.86
CA VAL A 161 0.53 9.03 -59.80
C VAL A 161 -0.38 8.75 -60.98
N VAL A 162 0.13 8.13 -62.04
CA VAL A 162 -0.63 7.81 -63.25
C VAL A 162 -1.37 6.48 -63.04
N PRO A 163 -2.72 6.48 -63.02
CA PRO A 163 -3.48 5.24 -62.89
C PRO A 163 -3.51 4.49 -64.22
N GLU A 164 -3.35 3.17 -64.18
CA GLU A 164 -3.53 2.27 -65.32
C GLU A 164 -4.66 1.29 -65.00
N TRP A 165 -5.57 1.07 -65.95
CA TRP A 165 -6.60 0.05 -65.81
C TRP A 165 -6.00 -1.35 -65.88
N VAL A 166 -6.45 -2.24 -65.00
CA VAL A 166 -6.02 -3.64 -64.95
C VAL A 166 -7.15 -4.49 -65.54
N GLU A 167 -6.88 -5.29 -66.57
CA GLU A 167 -7.91 -6.19 -67.12
C GLU A 167 -8.13 -7.41 -66.19
N GLU A 168 -9.37 -7.91 -66.11
CA GLU A 168 -9.91 -8.68 -64.97
C GLU A 168 -9.30 -10.08 -64.70
N ASN A 169 -8.53 -10.67 -65.62
CA ASN A 169 -8.24 -12.11 -65.58
C ASN A 169 -6.71 -12.37 -65.58
N PRO A 170 -6.11 -13.07 -64.57
CA PRO A 170 -6.68 -13.98 -63.54
C PRO A 170 -6.66 -13.48 -62.07
N ILE A 171 -6.34 -12.22 -61.82
CA ILE A 171 -6.02 -11.73 -60.46
C ILE A 171 -7.20 -11.91 -59.47
N PHE A 172 -8.45 -11.73 -59.91
CA PHE A 172 -9.60 -11.76 -59.00
C PHE A 172 -9.87 -13.14 -58.38
N SER A 173 -9.74 -14.22 -59.17
CA SER A 173 -9.88 -15.59 -58.67
C SER A 173 -8.83 -15.93 -57.61
N GLU A 174 -7.61 -15.44 -57.78
CA GLU A 174 -6.51 -15.69 -56.84
C GLU A 174 -6.70 -14.92 -55.53
N ILE A 175 -7.20 -13.68 -55.57
CA ILE A 175 -7.55 -12.92 -54.36
C ILE A 175 -8.64 -13.66 -53.57
N GLN A 176 -9.67 -14.17 -54.26
CA GLN A 176 -10.78 -14.88 -53.63
C GLN A 176 -10.31 -16.17 -52.95
N GLU A 177 -9.39 -16.90 -53.56
CA GLU A 177 -8.78 -18.11 -53.00
C GLU A 177 -7.94 -17.79 -51.75
N ILE A 178 -7.16 -16.70 -51.77
CA ILE A 178 -6.33 -16.28 -50.64
C ILE A 178 -7.19 -15.78 -49.47
N TYR A 179 -8.25 -15.04 -49.76
CA TYR A 179 -9.05 -14.42 -48.71
C TYR A 179 -9.87 -15.44 -47.93
N ASP A 180 -10.69 -16.24 -48.63
CA ASP A 180 -11.34 -17.50 -48.20
C ASP A 180 -12.45 -17.88 -49.20
N TYR A 181 -12.47 -19.13 -49.66
CA TYR A 181 -13.44 -19.62 -50.66
C TYR A 181 -14.88 -19.57 -50.10
N GLY A 182 -15.74 -18.76 -50.73
CA GLY A 182 -17.16 -18.62 -50.32
C GLY A 182 -17.47 -17.42 -49.42
N SER A 183 -16.47 -16.61 -49.05
CA SER A 183 -16.68 -15.34 -48.36
C SER A 183 -16.80 -14.17 -49.35
N THR A 184 -17.61 -13.16 -49.04
CA THR A 184 -17.65 -11.94 -49.87
C THR A 184 -16.40 -11.11 -49.61
N LEU A 185 -15.64 -10.81 -50.68
CA LEU A 185 -14.47 -9.95 -50.56
C LEU A 185 -14.84 -8.57 -50.00
N PRO A 186 -14.01 -8.00 -49.10
CA PRO A 186 -14.18 -6.62 -48.65
C PRO A 186 -14.14 -5.65 -49.83
N THR A 187 -14.88 -4.54 -49.70
CA THR A 187 -15.11 -3.60 -50.80
C THR A 187 -13.84 -2.96 -51.33
N THR A 188 -12.83 -2.74 -50.49
CA THR A 188 -11.52 -2.22 -50.90
C THR A 188 -10.43 -3.25 -50.64
N THR A 189 -9.69 -3.59 -51.69
CA THR A 189 -8.51 -4.46 -51.65
C THR A 189 -7.32 -3.74 -52.27
N LEU A 190 -6.22 -3.62 -51.53
CA LEU A 190 -4.92 -3.19 -52.07
C LEU A 190 -4.03 -4.41 -52.23
N ILE A 191 -3.28 -4.48 -53.33
CA ILE A 191 -2.32 -5.55 -53.59
C ILE A 191 -0.96 -4.93 -53.84
N LEU A 192 0.03 -5.34 -53.06
CA LEU A 192 1.37 -4.77 -53.03
C LEU A 192 2.38 -5.90 -53.27
N PRO A 193 2.76 -6.18 -54.53
CA PRO A 193 3.86 -7.10 -54.84
C PRO A 193 5.17 -6.54 -54.28
N LEU A 194 5.79 -7.25 -53.36
CA LEU A 194 6.88 -6.71 -52.56
C LEU A 194 8.21 -6.72 -53.31
N LYS A 195 9.00 -5.66 -53.11
CA LYS A 195 10.42 -5.62 -53.49
C LYS A 195 11.17 -6.70 -52.70
N ALA A 196 12.07 -7.42 -53.36
CA ALA A 196 12.73 -8.61 -52.80
C ALA A 196 13.48 -8.32 -51.48
N ASP A 197 14.12 -7.16 -51.37
CA ASP A 197 14.86 -6.70 -50.18
C ASP A 197 13.95 -6.25 -49.02
N LYS A 198 12.65 -6.04 -49.28
CA LYS A 198 11.69 -5.49 -48.30
C LYS A 198 10.80 -6.54 -47.63
N VAL A 199 10.77 -7.77 -48.13
CA VAL A 199 9.88 -8.84 -47.61
C VAL A 199 10.07 -9.06 -46.11
N ASN A 200 11.32 -9.21 -45.65
CA ASN A 200 11.61 -9.44 -44.22
C ASN A 200 11.27 -8.23 -43.35
N ALA A 201 11.52 -7.01 -43.85
CA ALA A 201 11.18 -5.78 -43.14
C ALA A 201 9.66 -5.64 -42.96
N VAL A 202 8.87 -5.95 -44.00
CA VAL A 202 7.41 -5.96 -43.94
C VAL A 202 6.89 -7.01 -42.95
N LYS A 203 7.43 -8.23 -42.97
CA LYS A 203 7.10 -9.28 -41.99
C LYS A 203 7.33 -8.81 -40.56
N GLN A 204 8.52 -8.30 -40.27
CA GLN A 204 8.88 -7.82 -38.95
C GLN A 204 7.95 -6.69 -38.48
N GLN A 205 7.58 -5.77 -39.37
CA GLN A 205 6.68 -4.68 -39.03
C GLN A 205 5.27 -5.15 -38.71
N LEU A 206 4.70 -6.04 -39.54
CA LEU A 206 3.38 -6.61 -39.30
C LEU A 206 3.32 -7.37 -37.97
N SER A 207 4.40 -8.08 -37.60
CA SER A 207 4.50 -8.75 -36.31
C SER A 207 4.67 -7.78 -35.12
N SER A 208 5.20 -6.58 -35.35
CA SER A 208 5.46 -5.56 -34.32
C SER A 208 4.28 -4.64 -34.02
N VAL A 209 3.14 -4.80 -34.72
CA VAL A 209 1.96 -3.97 -34.50
C VAL A 209 1.42 -4.16 -33.09
N GLN A 210 1.39 -3.06 -32.35
CA GLN A 210 0.98 -3.09 -30.96
C GLN A 210 -0.55 -3.12 -30.85
N PRO A 211 -1.11 -3.99 -30.00
CA PRO A 211 -2.55 -4.06 -29.76
C PRO A 211 -3.19 -2.71 -29.45
N GLU A 212 -2.49 -1.88 -28.66
CA GLU A 212 -2.99 -0.60 -28.16
C GLU A 212 -3.18 0.46 -29.24
N VAL A 213 -2.77 0.20 -30.49
CA VAL A 213 -3.09 1.07 -31.64
C VAL A 213 -4.59 1.31 -31.74
N LEU A 214 -5.42 0.29 -31.49
CA LEU A 214 -6.88 0.39 -31.60
C LEU A 214 -7.50 1.30 -30.54
N LEU A 215 -6.86 1.49 -29.38
CA LEU A 215 -7.41 2.31 -28.27
C LEU A 215 -7.65 3.77 -28.66
N PHE A 216 -6.93 4.25 -29.66
CA PHE A 216 -6.94 5.65 -30.10
C PHE A 216 -7.48 5.84 -31.51
N LEU A 217 -7.93 4.76 -32.15
CA LEU A 217 -8.70 4.82 -33.39
C LEU A 217 -10.19 4.96 -33.04
N THR A 218 -10.89 5.80 -33.80
CA THR A 218 -12.31 6.09 -33.56
C THR A 218 -13.23 5.14 -34.32
N LYS A 219 -12.83 4.70 -35.53
CA LYS A 219 -13.65 3.87 -36.41
C LYS A 219 -13.21 2.42 -36.42
N ILE A 220 -11.94 2.13 -36.71
CA ILE A 220 -11.44 0.75 -36.80
C ILE A 220 -11.55 0.06 -35.44
N LYS A 221 -12.27 -1.06 -35.40
CA LYS A 221 -12.47 -1.88 -34.18
C LYS A 221 -11.72 -3.20 -34.20
N ARG A 222 -11.29 -3.65 -35.38
CA ARG A 222 -10.55 -4.90 -35.56
C ARG A 222 -9.40 -4.71 -36.55
N LEU A 223 -8.24 -5.23 -36.18
CA LEU A 223 -7.03 -5.29 -37.00
C LEU A 223 -6.51 -6.72 -37.02
N SER A 224 -6.35 -7.33 -38.19
CA SER A 224 -5.77 -8.67 -38.31
C SER A 224 -4.59 -8.69 -39.27
N VAL A 225 -3.62 -9.54 -38.95
CA VAL A 225 -2.48 -9.88 -39.79
C VAL A 225 -2.50 -11.40 -39.98
N ARG A 226 -2.47 -11.84 -41.23
CA ARG A 226 -2.50 -13.25 -41.60
C ARG A 226 -1.34 -13.58 -42.54
N GLU A 227 -0.59 -14.63 -42.26
CA GLU A 227 0.34 -15.22 -43.22
C GLU A 227 -0.35 -16.37 -43.96
N HIS A 228 -0.41 -16.28 -45.28
CA HIS A 228 -1.00 -17.29 -46.16
C HIS A 228 0.11 -18.05 -46.90
N ASN A 229 0.31 -19.30 -46.50
CA ASN A 229 1.28 -20.24 -47.04
C ASN A 229 0.57 -21.33 -47.85
N GLU A 230 1.29 -21.94 -48.81
CA GLU A 230 0.75 -23.05 -49.62
C GLU A 230 0.29 -24.24 -48.76
N ASN A 231 0.95 -24.46 -47.62
CA ASN A 231 0.49 -25.39 -46.61
C ASN A 231 -0.38 -24.63 -45.59
N PRO A 232 -1.71 -24.85 -45.55
CA PRO A 232 -2.61 -24.15 -44.64
C PRO A 232 -2.26 -24.32 -43.16
N LYS A 233 -1.54 -25.40 -42.79
CA LYS A 233 -1.08 -25.64 -41.41
C LYS A 233 0.00 -24.66 -40.95
N LEU A 234 0.67 -23.99 -41.88
CA LEU A 234 1.68 -22.96 -41.59
C LEU A 234 1.08 -21.56 -41.57
N ASN A 235 -0.23 -21.42 -41.82
CA ASN A 235 -0.89 -20.12 -41.74
C ASN A 235 -0.90 -19.64 -40.30
N THR A 236 -0.49 -18.39 -40.10
CA THR A 236 -0.57 -17.73 -38.80
C THR A 236 -1.58 -16.61 -38.88
N VAL A 237 -2.44 -16.48 -37.87
CA VAL A 237 -3.40 -15.39 -37.76
C VAL A 237 -3.20 -14.67 -36.44
N SER A 238 -3.01 -13.37 -36.57
CA SER A 238 -2.69 -12.46 -35.49
C SER A 238 -3.73 -11.34 -35.52
N ALA A 239 -4.82 -11.53 -34.78
CA ALA A 239 -5.89 -10.54 -34.67
C ALA A 239 -5.76 -9.72 -33.39
N ILE A 240 -6.20 -8.47 -33.46
CA ILE A 240 -6.40 -7.53 -32.36
C ILE A 240 -7.81 -6.98 -32.54
N ALA A 241 -8.60 -6.94 -31.48
CA ALA A 241 -9.95 -6.40 -31.54
C ALA A 241 -10.35 -5.71 -30.22
N ILE A 242 -11.17 -4.67 -30.35
CA ILE A 242 -11.95 -4.15 -29.23
C ILE A 242 -13.18 -5.07 -29.09
N THR A 243 -13.23 -5.84 -28.00
CA THR A 243 -14.28 -6.83 -27.74
C THR A 243 -15.52 -6.18 -27.12
N SER A 244 -15.32 -5.19 -26.25
CA SER A 244 -16.40 -4.42 -25.65
C SER A 244 -15.94 -3.05 -25.16
N GLU A 245 -16.90 -2.13 -25.06
CA GLU A 245 -16.77 -0.81 -24.45
C GLU A 245 -17.88 -0.64 -23.42
N THR A 246 -17.53 -0.40 -22.16
CA THR A 246 -18.48 -0.32 -21.04
C THR A 246 -18.20 0.90 -20.15
N ASN A 247 -19.06 1.12 -19.15
CA ASN A 247 -18.87 2.12 -18.09
C ASN A 247 -18.61 3.54 -18.60
N PHE A 248 -19.34 3.94 -19.64
CA PHE A 248 -19.22 5.27 -20.22
C PHE A 248 -19.81 6.34 -19.30
N VAL A 249 -18.99 7.31 -18.88
CA VAL A 249 -19.40 8.40 -17.98
C VAL A 249 -18.95 9.74 -18.55
N LYS A 250 -19.89 10.69 -18.71
CA LYS A 250 -19.62 12.08 -19.10
C LYS A 250 -19.66 13.02 -17.89
N ARG A 251 -18.64 13.85 -17.75
CA ARG A 251 -18.49 14.87 -16.69
C ARG A 251 -18.43 16.26 -17.34
N LYS A 252 -19.59 16.91 -17.43
CA LYS A 252 -19.75 18.21 -18.11
C LYS A 252 -19.01 19.35 -17.42
N ASN A 253 -18.77 19.27 -16.12
CA ASN A 253 -18.10 20.32 -15.35
C ASN A 253 -16.62 20.53 -15.75
N ILE A 254 -15.97 19.50 -16.29
CA ILE A 254 -14.55 19.52 -16.65
C ILE A 254 -14.30 19.06 -18.10
N ASP A 255 -15.36 18.98 -18.91
CA ASP A 255 -15.36 18.47 -20.29
C ASP A 255 -14.57 17.18 -20.46
N ALA A 256 -14.85 16.20 -19.58
CA ALA A 256 -14.22 14.90 -19.58
C ALA A 256 -15.22 13.76 -19.79
N GLU A 257 -14.75 12.69 -20.43
CA GLU A 257 -15.46 11.42 -20.56
C GLU A 257 -14.53 10.27 -20.19
N SER A 258 -15.09 9.20 -19.62
CA SER A 258 -14.35 7.98 -19.29
C SER A 258 -15.08 6.73 -19.75
N SER A 259 -14.36 5.71 -20.20
CA SER A 259 -14.90 4.39 -20.54
C SER A 259 -13.91 3.28 -20.20
N MET A 260 -14.40 2.04 -20.12
CA MET A 260 -13.59 0.84 -19.99
C MET A 260 -13.60 0.13 -21.35
N LEU A 261 -12.42 0.00 -21.97
CA LEU A 261 -12.24 -0.73 -23.21
C LEU A 261 -11.61 -2.08 -22.94
N HIS A 262 -12.17 -3.13 -23.53
CA HIS A 262 -11.58 -4.47 -23.48
C HIS A 262 -10.90 -4.76 -24.81
N LEU A 263 -9.59 -4.97 -24.75
CA LEU A 263 -8.75 -5.21 -25.89
C LEU A 263 -8.29 -6.66 -25.84
N ALA A 264 -8.49 -7.40 -26.92
CA ALA A 264 -8.04 -8.79 -27.02
C ALA A 264 -7.04 -8.97 -28.15
N ALA A 265 -6.06 -9.84 -27.94
CA ALA A 265 -5.08 -10.23 -28.95
C ALA A 265 -4.87 -11.74 -28.96
N GLN A 266 -4.65 -12.29 -30.17
CA GLN A 266 -4.46 -13.72 -30.58
C GLN A 266 -5.71 -14.47 -31.09
N GLY A 267 -5.53 -15.12 -32.24
CA GLY A 267 -6.20 -16.36 -32.69
C GLY A 267 -7.71 -16.34 -32.97
N ASP A 268 -8.22 -17.50 -33.39
CA ASP A 268 -9.66 -17.82 -33.50
C ASP A 268 -10.33 -18.04 -32.12
N LYS A 269 -9.53 -18.15 -31.07
CA LYS A 269 -9.93 -18.11 -29.66
C LYS A 269 -9.06 -17.05 -28.98
N PHE A 270 -9.68 -15.96 -28.54
CA PHE A 270 -8.98 -14.88 -27.84
C PHE A 270 -8.55 -15.36 -26.45
N ASP A 271 -7.31 -15.83 -26.33
CA ASP A 271 -6.78 -16.37 -25.07
C ASP A 271 -6.27 -15.28 -24.12
N ASN A 272 -5.99 -14.07 -24.63
CA ASN A 272 -5.45 -12.95 -23.84
C ASN A 272 -6.27 -11.67 -24.05
N GLU A 273 -6.79 -11.11 -22.96
CA GLU A 273 -7.54 -9.85 -22.91
C GLU A 273 -6.96 -8.91 -21.85
N CYS A 274 -6.84 -7.63 -22.19
CA CYS A 274 -6.42 -6.58 -21.28
C CYS A 274 -7.47 -5.46 -21.31
N SER A 275 -7.85 -4.97 -20.13
CA SER A 275 -8.84 -3.89 -20.01
C SER A 275 -8.12 -2.55 -19.85
N TYR A 276 -8.64 -1.48 -20.45
CA TYR A 276 -8.04 -0.15 -20.38
C TYR A 276 -9.07 0.86 -19.90
N TYR A 277 -8.76 1.56 -18.81
CA TYR A 277 -9.56 2.71 -18.42
C TYR A 277 -9.13 3.89 -19.25
N MET A 278 -10.04 4.35 -20.10
CA MET A 278 -9.85 5.47 -20.99
C MET A 278 -10.37 6.72 -20.30
N TRP A 279 -9.53 7.73 -20.18
CA TRP A 279 -9.91 9.05 -19.73
C TRP A 279 -9.64 10.07 -20.82
N LYS A 280 -10.67 10.72 -21.34
CA LYS A 280 -10.57 11.72 -22.40
C LYS A 280 -11.06 13.06 -21.88
N GLN A 281 -10.20 14.08 -21.94
CA GLN A 281 -10.50 15.41 -21.44
C GLN A 281 -10.15 16.48 -22.46
N LYS A 282 -11.04 17.47 -22.59
CA LYS A 282 -10.85 18.62 -23.47
C LYS A 282 -10.32 19.82 -22.69
N PHE A 283 -9.44 20.58 -23.34
CA PHE A 283 -8.88 21.82 -22.80
C PHE A 283 -8.91 22.91 -23.87
N PRO A 284 -9.28 24.16 -23.53
CA PRO A 284 -9.24 25.25 -24.48
C PRO A 284 -7.80 25.57 -24.92
N VAL A 285 -7.60 25.77 -26.22
CA VAL A 285 -6.31 26.13 -26.79
C VAL A 285 -5.99 27.59 -26.47
N ASN A 286 -4.89 27.80 -25.74
CA ASN A 286 -4.39 29.16 -25.50
C ASN A 286 -3.91 29.81 -26.81
N LYS A 287 -4.30 31.08 -27.05
CA LYS A 287 -3.92 31.83 -28.27
C LYS A 287 -2.41 31.79 -28.57
N LYS A 288 -1.56 31.88 -27.53
CA LYS A 288 -0.09 31.83 -27.66
C LYS A 288 0.45 30.48 -28.18
N ASN A 289 -0.31 29.40 -28.00
CA ASN A 289 0.08 28.04 -28.38
C ASN A 289 -0.48 27.65 -29.77
N LYS A 290 -1.30 28.50 -30.42
CA LYS A 290 -1.79 28.23 -31.79
C LYS A 290 -0.64 28.25 -32.80
N VAL A 291 -0.65 27.28 -33.70
CA VAL A 291 0.32 27.09 -34.78
C VAL A 291 -0.42 27.10 -36.11
N GLU A 292 0.25 27.53 -37.19
CA GLU A 292 -0.35 27.68 -38.53
C GLU A 292 -1.07 26.40 -38.99
N ARG A 293 -0.48 25.24 -38.71
CA ARG A 293 -1.03 23.92 -39.08
C ARG A 293 -2.29 23.51 -38.31
N ARG A 294 -2.67 24.22 -37.24
CA ARG A 294 -3.79 23.88 -36.34
C ARG A 294 -4.63 25.12 -36.00
N MET A 295 -4.66 26.11 -36.87
CA MET A 295 -5.34 27.38 -36.58
C MET A 295 -6.83 27.22 -36.34
N GLU A 296 -7.44 26.21 -36.97
CA GLU A 296 -8.84 25.82 -36.86
C GLU A 296 -9.17 25.07 -35.56
N VAL A 297 -8.17 24.56 -34.83
CA VAL A 297 -8.39 23.76 -33.63
C VAL A 297 -8.41 24.66 -32.40
N ASP A 298 -9.54 24.62 -31.70
CA ASP A 298 -9.81 25.48 -30.53
C ASP A 298 -9.74 24.71 -29.20
N GLU A 299 -9.69 23.37 -29.26
CA GLU A 299 -9.62 22.48 -28.10
C GLU A 299 -8.49 21.44 -28.27
N TRP A 300 -7.68 21.26 -27.23
CA TRP A 300 -6.82 20.09 -27.09
C TRP A 300 -7.61 18.94 -26.47
N VAL A 301 -7.60 17.79 -27.13
CA VAL A 301 -8.16 16.56 -26.59
C VAL A 301 -6.99 15.70 -26.11
N ILE A 302 -6.96 15.43 -24.81
CA ILE A 302 -5.98 14.55 -24.18
C ILE A 302 -6.70 13.28 -23.76
N THR A 303 -6.20 12.13 -24.20
CA THR A 303 -6.68 10.81 -23.78
C THR A 303 -5.59 10.08 -23.03
N LEU A 304 -5.90 9.58 -21.84
CA LEU A 304 -5.04 8.72 -21.04
C LEU A 304 -5.63 7.32 -21.03
N ALA A 305 -4.80 6.31 -21.26
CA ALA A 305 -5.20 4.91 -21.14
C ALA A 305 -4.43 4.22 -20.01
N PHE A 306 -5.16 3.68 -19.05
CA PHE A 306 -4.61 2.99 -17.88
C PHE A 306 -4.89 1.49 -18.01
N PRO A 307 -3.85 0.63 -18.14
CA PRO A 307 -4.03 -0.80 -18.30
C PRO A 307 -4.42 -1.47 -16.98
N PHE A 308 -5.49 -2.26 -16.98
CA PHE A 308 -5.92 -3.14 -15.90
C PHE A 308 -5.51 -4.56 -16.25
N GLY A 309 -4.51 -5.07 -15.53
CA GLY A 309 -3.92 -6.38 -15.80
C GLY A 309 -2.64 -6.27 -16.65
N GLU A 310 -2.17 -7.42 -17.14
CA GLU A 310 -0.96 -7.47 -17.95
C GLU A 310 -1.23 -6.92 -19.35
N ARG A 311 -0.35 -6.01 -19.80
CA ARG A 311 -0.45 -5.47 -21.17
C ARG A 311 -0.21 -6.57 -22.18
N LEU A 312 -0.95 -6.52 -23.29
CA LEU A 312 -0.80 -7.45 -24.40
C LEU A 312 0.54 -7.21 -25.10
N GLN A 313 1.56 -8.01 -24.79
CA GLN A 313 2.88 -7.84 -25.37
C GLN A 313 2.95 -8.40 -26.79
N ARG A 314 3.24 -7.52 -27.77
CA ARG A 314 3.73 -7.88 -29.11
C ARG A 314 4.95 -7.03 -29.42
N GLY A 315 6.15 -7.58 -29.23
CA GLY A 315 7.43 -6.88 -29.39
C GLY A 315 8.15 -6.60 -28.07
N THR A 316 9.26 -5.86 -28.13
CA THR A 316 10.20 -5.70 -27.01
C THR A 316 9.90 -4.50 -26.10
N THR A 317 9.16 -3.49 -26.57
CA THR A 317 8.80 -2.30 -25.77
C THR A 317 7.46 -1.71 -26.21
N SER A 318 6.71 -1.14 -25.27
CA SER A 318 5.44 -0.45 -25.56
C SER A 318 5.59 1.08 -25.45
N PRO A 319 5.24 1.86 -26.48
CA PRO A 319 5.25 3.31 -26.45
C PRO A 319 4.31 3.84 -25.39
N GLY A 320 4.74 4.93 -24.75
CA GLY A 320 3.93 5.69 -23.81
C GLY A 320 3.23 6.88 -24.46
N ILE A 321 3.55 7.24 -25.71
CA ILE A 321 2.99 8.40 -26.40
C ILE A 321 2.41 8.02 -27.77
N TYR A 322 1.19 8.46 -28.01
CA TYR A 322 0.45 8.28 -29.25
C TYR A 322 0.00 9.64 -29.80
N ALA A 323 0.09 9.78 -31.11
CA ALA A 323 -0.56 10.85 -31.86
C ALA A 323 -1.51 10.20 -32.86
N PHE A 324 -2.62 9.69 -32.30
CA PHE A 324 -3.57 8.73 -32.90
C PHE A 324 -2.96 7.36 -33.18
N LEU A 325 -1.73 7.31 -33.71
CA LEU A 325 -0.92 6.12 -33.86
C LEU A 325 0.30 6.15 -32.92
N PRO A 326 0.92 4.98 -32.62
CA PRO A 326 2.07 4.90 -31.74
C PRO A 326 3.27 5.71 -32.28
N THR A 327 4.04 6.26 -31.35
CA THR A 327 5.40 6.78 -31.59
C THR A 327 6.44 5.72 -31.16
N GLU A 328 7.74 6.00 -31.27
CA GLU A 328 8.79 5.12 -30.72
C GLU A 328 9.19 5.50 -29.28
N MET A 329 8.42 6.37 -28.62
CA MET A 329 8.78 6.93 -27.32
C MET A 329 8.38 6.02 -26.16
N VAL A 330 9.36 5.36 -25.53
CA VAL A 330 9.19 4.61 -24.28
C VAL A 330 9.38 5.55 -23.09
N THR A 331 8.30 5.84 -22.35
CA THR A 331 8.27 6.93 -21.36
C THR A 331 8.59 6.50 -19.94
N ASN A 332 8.53 5.20 -19.63
CA ASN A 332 8.50 4.62 -18.27
C ASN A 332 7.27 4.99 -17.43
N PHE A 333 6.26 5.65 -18.01
CA PHE A 333 5.02 5.91 -17.30
C PHE A 333 4.12 4.66 -17.33
N PRO A 334 3.40 4.35 -16.24
CA PRO A 334 2.53 3.18 -16.14
C PRO A 334 1.18 3.36 -16.89
N PHE A 335 1.07 4.39 -17.74
CA PHE A 335 -0.11 4.71 -18.53
C PHE A 335 0.32 5.28 -19.88
N ILE A 336 -0.61 5.24 -20.84
CA ILE A 336 -0.38 5.72 -22.21
C ILE A 336 -0.99 7.11 -22.37
N MET A 337 -0.26 8.01 -23.02
CA MET A 337 -0.70 9.37 -23.34
C MET A 337 -1.01 9.48 -24.82
N GLN A 338 -2.21 9.92 -25.16
CA GLN A 338 -2.59 10.30 -26.50
C GLN A 338 -3.04 11.75 -26.54
N ALA A 339 -2.58 12.48 -27.55
CA ALA A 339 -3.12 13.78 -27.91
C ALA A 339 -2.76 14.09 -29.37
N ASP A 340 -3.25 15.22 -29.88
CA ASP A 340 -2.85 15.72 -31.19
C ASP A 340 -1.44 16.33 -31.19
N PHE A 341 -0.40 15.52 -30.96
CA PHE A 341 0.98 16.01 -30.94
C PHE A 341 1.53 16.30 -32.36
N LEU A 342 2.32 17.36 -32.47
CA LEU A 342 3.20 17.55 -33.62
C LEU A 342 4.44 16.66 -33.50
N LEU A 343 4.71 15.88 -34.53
CA LEU A 343 5.79 14.91 -34.57
C LEU A 343 6.96 15.38 -35.45
N SER A 344 8.12 14.80 -35.23
CA SER A 344 9.24 14.83 -36.18
C SER A 344 8.83 14.20 -37.53
N SER A 345 9.63 14.44 -38.58
CA SER A 345 9.38 13.85 -39.90
C SER A 345 9.36 12.32 -39.86
N SER A 346 10.25 11.71 -39.06
CA SER A 346 10.31 10.26 -38.80
C SER A 346 9.20 9.74 -37.88
N ARG A 347 8.35 10.60 -37.31
CA ARG A 347 7.29 10.23 -36.34
C ARG A 347 7.75 9.50 -35.06
N GLU A 348 9.05 9.29 -34.89
CA GLU A 348 9.63 8.57 -33.75
C GLU A 348 9.39 9.32 -32.44
N THR A 349 9.41 10.66 -32.51
CA THR A 349 9.37 11.55 -31.36
C THR A 349 8.42 12.73 -31.57
N ILE A 350 7.85 13.25 -30.48
CA ILE A 350 7.14 14.53 -30.48
C ILE A 350 8.14 15.69 -30.53
N LEU A 351 7.74 16.80 -31.13
CA LEU A 351 8.52 18.03 -31.13
C LEU A 351 8.38 18.74 -29.77
N PHE A 352 9.27 18.44 -28.83
CA PHE A 352 9.20 18.99 -27.47
C PHE A 352 9.27 20.51 -27.41
N ASP A 353 9.99 21.14 -28.35
CA ASP A 353 10.17 22.59 -28.36
C ASP A 353 9.02 23.36 -28.96
N ASP A 354 8.12 22.67 -29.65
CA ASP A 354 6.99 23.28 -30.30
C ASP A 354 5.96 23.80 -29.27
N LYS A 355 5.46 25.01 -29.53
CA LYS A 355 4.52 25.70 -28.64
C LYS A 355 3.18 24.99 -28.51
N TRP A 356 2.70 24.27 -29.53
CA TRP A 356 1.48 23.45 -29.47
C TRP A 356 1.67 22.30 -28.48
N ASN A 357 2.74 21.52 -28.63
CA ASN A 357 3.04 20.38 -27.76
C ASN A 357 3.32 20.82 -26.32
N LYS A 358 4.04 21.92 -26.11
CA LYS A 358 4.22 22.54 -24.78
C LYS A 358 2.88 22.89 -24.11
N GLY A 359 1.89 23.32 -24.91
CA GLY A 359 0.52 23.55 -24.45
C GLY A 359 -0.15 22.27 -23.95
N ILE A 360 -0.12 21.21 -24.77
CA ILE A 360 -0.69 19.90 -24.42
C ILE A 360 -0.03 19.32 -23.15
N LEU A 361 1.30 19.30 -23.09
CA LEU A 361 2.04 18.75 -21.95
C LEU A 361 1.77 19.51 -20.64
N ARG A 362 1.44 20.81 -20.71
CA ARG A 362 1.03 21.60 -19.54
C ARG A 362 -0.36 21.21 -19.02
N CYS A 363 -1.26 20.74 -19.89
CA CYS A 363 -2.59 20.25 -19.51
C CYS A 363 -2.55 18.79 -19.00
N MET A 364 -1.55 18.01 -19.39
CA MET A 364 -1.42 16.58 -19.04
C MET A 364 -1.53 16.29 -17.53
N PRO A 365 -0.88 17.04 -16.62
CA PRO A 365 -1.02 16.80 -15.19
C PRO A 365 -2.46 16.96 -14.67
N TYR A 366 -3.23 17.89 -15.24
CA TYR A 366 -4.63 18.09 -14.86
C TYR A 366 -5.49 16.91 -15.30
N ALA A 367 -5.30 16.45 -16.55
CA ALA A 367 -6.00 15.27 -17.05
C ALA A 367 -5.71 14.04 -16.20
N PHE A 368 -4.44 13.81 -15.84
CA PHE A 368 -4.04 12.68 -15.01
C PHE A 368 -4.66 12.74 -13.61
N VAL A 369 -4.57 13.89 -12.93
CA VAL A 369 -5.11 14.05 -11.57
C VAL A 369 -6.62 13.87 -11.53
N ASN A 370 -7.34 14.42 -12.51
CA ASN A 370 -8.79 14.22 -12.63
C ASN A 370 -9.14 12.75 -12.88
N ALA A 371 -8.39 12.07 -13.75
CA ALA A 371 -8.58 10.65 -14.05
C ALA A 371 -8.37 9.78 -12.80
N LEU A 372 -7.23 9.97 -12.11
CA LEU A 372 -6.89 9.20 -10.92
C LEU A 372 -7.87 9.48 -9.78
N THR A 373 -8.23 10.74 -9.55
CA THR A 373 -9.22 11.12 -8.53
C THR A 373 -10.56 10.46 -8.81
N SER A 374 -10.99 10.45 -10.07
CA SER A 374 -12.20 9.76 -10.48
C SER A 374 -12.10 8.25 -10.22
N LEU A 375 -10.99 7.61 -10.57
CA LEU A 375 -10.75 6.18 -10.35
C LEU A 375 -10.78 5.79 -8.87
N VAL A 376 -10.13 6.59 -8.02
CA VAL A 376 -10.06 6.34 -6.58
C VAL A 376 -11.46 6.53 -5.94
N LYS A 377 -12.16 7.62 -6.29
CA LYS A 377 -13.47 7.98 -5.71
C LYS A 377 -14.67 7.25 -6.31
N LEU A 378 -14.53 6.58 -7.46
CA LEU A 378 -15.55 5.67 -8.02
C LEU A 378 -15.97 4.56 -7.03
N THR A 379 -15.18 4.32 -5.99
CA THR A 379 -15.39 3.29 -4.96
C THR A 379 -15.78 3.85 -3.58
N GLU A 380 -16.24 5.11 -3.49
CA GLU A 380 -16.65 5.75 -2.22
C GLU A 380 -17.70 4.92 -1.46
N ASP A 381 -18.63 4.25 -2.15
CA ASP A 381 -19.64 3.37 -1.55
C ASP A 381 -19.18 1.90 -1.40
N ALA A 382 -17.98 1.54 -1.88
CA ALA A 382 -17.50 0.17 -1.84
C ALA A 382 -16.84 -0.17 -0.47
N PRO A 383 -17.01 -1.41 0.05
CA PRO A 383 -16.42 -1.83 1.33
C PRO A 383 -14.91 -1.57 1.40
N VAL A 384 -14.37 -1.30 2.59
CA VAL A 384 -12.91 -1.13 2.83
C VAL A 384 -12.10 -2.34 2.36
N SER A 385 -12.69 -3.55 2.40
CA SER A 385 -12.11 -4.81 1.93
C SER A 385 -12.09 -4.99 0.41
N SER A 386 -12.64 -4.06 -0.36
CA SER A 386 -12.60 -4.14 -1.82
C SER A 386 -11.18 -3.79 -2.32
N LEU A 387 -10.52 -4.78 -2.94
CA LEU A 387 -9.23 -4.70 -3.63
C LEU A 387 -9.06 -3.62 -4.75
N PRO A 388 -10.10 -3.02 -5.38
CA PRO A 388 -9.88 -2.15 -6.55
C PRO A 388 -9.12 -0.82 -6.34
N PRO A 389 -9.31 -0.01 -5.28
CA PRO A 389 -8.79 1.36 -5.28
C PRO A 389 -7.27 1.43 -5.11
N MET A 390 -6.63 0.44 -4.47
CA MET A 390 -5.20 0.50 -4.18
C MET A 390 -4.34 0.21 -5.39
N TYR A 391 -4.77 -0.72 -6.25
CA TYR A 391 -4.13 -0.96 -7.53
C TYR A 391 -4.13 0.30 -8.42
N MET A 392 -5.10 1.22 -8.28
CA MET A 392 -5.13 2.47 -9.04
C MET A 392 -3.91 3.35 -8.80
N PHE A 393 -3.30 3.25 -7.61
CA PHE A 393 -2.08 4.00 -7.28
C PHE A 393 -0.84 3.47 -8.00
N SER A 394 -0.88 2.27 -8.57
CA SER A 394 0.19 1.76 -9.44
C SER A 394 0.34 2.60 -10.72
N PHE A 395 -0.67 3.39 -11.09
CA PHE A 395 -0.61 4.32 -12.21
C PHE A 395 0.12 5.62 -11.91
N VAL A 396 0.52 5.88 -10.66
CA VAL A 396 1.32 7.06 -10.32
C VAL A 396 2.71 6.91 -10.95
N PRO A 397 3.19 7.89 -11.75
CA PRO A 397 4.47 7.78 -12.46
C PRO A 397 5.64 7.98 -11.49
N VAL A 398 5.95 6.99 -10.65
CA VAL A 398 7.05 7.05 -9.67
C VAL A 398 8.42 7.02 -10.35
N THR A 399 8.56 6.29 -11.46
CA THR A 399 9.80 6.13 -12.22
C THR A 399 10.06 7.34 -13.12
N SER A 400 11.32 7.79 -13.18
CA SER A 400 11.73 8.86 -14.09
C SER A 400 11.69 8.40 -15.55
N SER A 401 11.30 9.32 -16.42
CA SER A 401 11.36 9.14 -17.87
C SER A 401 12.76 9.41 -18.40
N PRO A 402 13.21 8.71 -19.47
CA PRO A 402 14.43 9.07 -20.18
C PRO A 402 14.34 10.45 -20.87
N PHE A 403 13.14 11.01 -21.00
CA PHE A 403 12.90 12.34 -21.58
C PHE A 403 12.78 13.41 -20.48
N PRO A 404 13.72 14.38 -20.38
CA PRO A 404 13.71 15.40 -19.32
C PRO A 404 12.41 16.22 -19.25
N GLN A 405 11.82 16.53 -20.40
CA GLN A 405 10.58 17.30 -20.51
C GLN A 405 9.38 16.54 -19.92
N LEU A 406 9.37 15.21 -19.98
CA LEU A 406 8.34 14.38 -19.34
C LEU A 406 8.55 14.30 -17.82
N ASN A 407 9.78 14.39 -17.33
CA ASN A 407 10.03 14.50 -15.88
C ASN A 407 9.41 15.78 -15.29
N ALA A 408 9.38 16.88 -16.05
CA ALA A 408 8.64 18.07 -15.63
C ALA A 408 7.12 17.82 -15.54
N VAL A 409 6.55 16.99 -16.43
CA VAL A 409 5.14 16.58 -16.34
C VAL A 409 4.92 15.72 -15.09
N ARG A 410 5.81 14.76 -14.82
CA ARG A 410 5.79 13.90 -13.61
C ARG A 410 5.84 14.72 -12.31
N GLU A 411 6.73 15.71 -12.20
CA GLU A 411 6.80 16.58 -11.02
C GLU A 411 5.56 17.47 -10.87
N ASN A 412 4.97 17.94 -11.97
CA ASN A 412 3.71 18.67 -11.92
C ASN A 412 2.53 17.78 -11.53
N ILE A 413 2.53 16.50 -11.92
CA ILE A 413 1.57 15.49 -11.42
C ILE A 413 1.74 15.35 -9.92
N LYS A 414 2.96 15.13 -9.42
CA LYS A 414 3.26 15.05 -7.98
C LYS A 414 2.74 16.26 -7.22
N ALA A 415 3.13 17.46 -7.64
CA ALA A 415 2.76 18.72 -6.99
C ALA A 415 1.24 18.93 -6.89
N LYS A 416 0.46 18.35 -7.81
CA LYS A 416 -1.00 18.37 -7.75
C LYS A 416 -1.57 17.28 -6.87
N LEU A 417 -1.09 16.04 -6.99
CA LEU A 417 -1.57 14.92 -6.18
C LEU A 417 -1.38 15.16 -4.68
N VAL A 418 -0.31 15.84 -4.26
CA VAL A 418 -0.08 16.17 -2.84
C VAL A 418 -1.09 17.15 -2.25
N GLU A 419 -1.84 17.86 -3.10
CA GLU A 419 -2.90 18.77 -2.69
C GLU A 419 -4.31 18.18 -2.84
N GLU A 420 -4.43 16.98 -3.40
CA GLU A 420 -5.71 16.31 -3.60
C GLU A 420 -6.01 15.33 -2.47
N SER A 421 -7.27 15.31 -2.03
CA SER A 421 -7.76 14.36 -1.02
C SER A 421 -8.06 13.01 -1.67
N ILE A 422 -7.00 12.20 -1.85
CA ILE A 422 -7.05 10.88 -2.49
C ILE A 422 -6.46 9.77 -1.62
N ILE A 423 -5.73 10.07 -0.54
CA ILE A 423 -5.12 9.04 0.29
C ILE A 423 -6.16 8.49 1.26
N PRO A 424 -6.44 7.18 1.26
CA PRO A 424 -7.39 6.59 2.18
C PRO A 424 -6.82 6.57 3.60
N SER A 425 -7.59 7.06 4.56
CA SER A 425 -7.29 6.82 5.97
C SER A 425 -7.98 5.57 6.50
N GLU A 426 -7.37 4.93 7.48
CA GLU A 426 -8.03 3.90 8.28
C GLU A 426 -9.21 4.52 9.01
N SER A 427 -10.37 3.92 8.83
CA SER A 427 -11.62 4.31 9.47
C SER A 427 -12.35 3.04 9.87
N TYR A 428 -12.78 2.98 11.12
CA TYR A 428 -13.62 1.89 11.61
C TYR A 428 -15.12 2.21 11.50
N LEU A 429 -15.44 3.40 10.99
CA LEU A 429 -16.74 3.74 10.45
C LEU A 429 -16.90 3.11 9.05
N LYS A 430 -18.13 2.74 8.67
CA LYS A 430 -18.43 2.04 7.39
C LYS A 430 -18.04 2.82 6.12
N GLN A 431 -17.68 4.10 6.22
CA GLN A 431 -17.36 4.97 5.09
C GLN A 431 -15.85 5.16 4.93
N LYS A 432 -15.39 5.15 3.68
CA LYS A 432 -14.01 5.51 3.32
C LYS A 432 -13.85 7.02 3.39
N SER A 433 -12.83 7.47 4.10
CA SER A 433 -12.40 8.87 4.13
C SER A 433 -11.08 9.04 3.39
N PHE A 434 -11.01 10.09 2.57
CA PHE A 434 -9.84 10.41 1.76
C PHE A 434 -9.29 11.78 2.18
N HIS A 435 -7.96 11.86 2.34
CA HIS A 435 -7.26 13.04 2.82
C HIS A 435 -6.06 13.36 1.93
N LYS A 436 -5.46 14.54 2.14
CA LYS A 436 -4.24 14.90 1.43
C LYS A 436 -3.07 14.06 1.93
N PRO A 437 -2.05 13.74 1.10
CA PRO A 437 -0.85 13.04 1.55
C PRO A 437 -0.19 13.60 2.82
N ARG A 438 -0.20 14.92 3.02
CA ARG A 438 0.38 15.57 4.21
C ARG A 438 -0.44 15.42 5.50
N GLU A 439 -1.71 15.03 5.38
CA GLU A 439 -2.65 14.85 6.49
C GLU A 439 -2.67 13.40 6.97
N VAL A 440 -1.96 12.50 6.27
CA VAL A 440 -1.95 11.06 6.52
C VAL A 440 -0.57 10.59 6.93
N GLY A 441 -0.50 9.73 7.95
CA GLY A 441 0.73 9.15 8.46
C GLY A 441 0.68 7.64 8.50
N ARG A 442 1.83 7.01 8.25
CA ARG A 442 2.05 5.57 8.33
C ARG A 442 2.37 5.16 9.75
N LEU A 443 1.99 3.94 10.13
CA LEU A 443 2.33 3.38 11.43
C LEU A 443 3.49 2.39 11.33
N MET A 444 4.16 2.16 12.45
CA MET A 444 5.11 1.08 12.57
C MET A 444 4.36 -0.26 12.53
N PRO A 445 4.81 -1.25 11.72
CA PRO A 445 4.10 -2.53 11.57
C PRO A 445 3.83 -3.26 12.89
N ALA A 446 4.75 -3.16 13.86
CA ALA A 446 4.57 -3.75 15.18
C ALA A 446 3.37 -3.16 15.95
N PHE A 447 3.08 -1.86 15.77
CA PHE A 447 1.94 -1.20 16.40
C PHE A 447 0.63 -1.53 15.71
N TRP A 448 0.64 -1.72 14.38
CA TRP A 448 -0.54 -2.22 13.64
C TRP A 448 -1.08 -3.53 14.21
N ASN A 449 -0.19 -4.49 14.48
CA ASN A 449 -0.57 -5.77 15.08
C ASN A 449 -1.19 -5.60 16.49
N VAL A 450 -0.76 -4.61 17.28
CA VAL A 450 -1.38 -4.30 18.57
C VAL A 450 -2.81 -3.77 18.36
N LEU A 451 -3.00 -2.83 17.43
CA LEU A 451 -4.32 -2.26 17.13
C LEU A 451 -5.31 -3.31 16.59
N GLU A 452 -4.87 -4.18 15.67
CA GLU A 452 -5.70 -5.25 15.12
C GLU A 452 -6.19 -6.22 16.21
N LYS A 453 -5.29 -6.63 17.11
CA LYS A 453 -5.65 -7.52 18.23
C LYS A 453 -6.55 -6.83 19.25
N ALA A 454 -6.26 -5.57 19.60
CA ALA A 454 -7.09 -4.80 20.51
C ALA A 454 -8.51 -4.62 19.97
N LYS A 455 -8.64 -4.32 18.67
CA LYS A 455 -9.94 -4.24 17.99
C LYS A 455 -10.67 -5.58 18.00
N GLY A 456 -9.97 -6.69 17.76
CA GLY A 456 -10.52 -8.04 17.88
C GLY A 456 -11.06 -8.37 19.28
N GLN A 457 -10.59 -7.65 20.30
CA GLN A 457 -11.04 -7.76 21.69
C GLN A 457 -12.10 -6.70 22.07
N GLY A 458 -12.55 -5.87 21.12
CA GLY A 458 -13.63 -4.91 21.33
C GLY A 458 -13.20 -3.53 21.83
N VAL A 459 -11.90 -3.20 21.78
CA VAL A 459 -11.42 -1.83 22.09
C VAL A 459 -11.90 -0.86 21.01
N ASP A 460 -12.50 0.26 21.44
CA ASP A 460 -12.90 1.35 20.56
C ASP A 460 -11.66 2.11 20.05
N LEU A 461 -11.54 2.20 18.73
CA LEU A 461 -10.45 2.84 18.03
C LEU A 461 -10.96 3.89 17.02
N ASP A 462 -12.21 4.35 17.15
CA ASP A 462 -12.81 5.33 16.23
C ASP A 462 -12.04 6.67 16.24
N ASN A 463 -11.38 7.00 17.35
CA ASN A 463 -10.66 8.25 17.58
C ASN A 463 -9.19 8.25 17.08
N LEU A 464 -8.76 7.25 16.30
CA LEU A 464 -7.37 7.20 15.78
C LEU A 464 -6.98 8.46 14.99
N SER A 465 -7.96 9.13 14.37
CA SER A 465 -7.75 10.32 13.55
C SER A 465 -7.82 11.65 14.31
N ASP A 466 -8.17 11.64 15.60
CA ASP A 466 -8.38 12.88 16.38
C ASP A 466 -7.08 13.60 16.75
N HIS A 467 -5.93 12.96 16.49
CA HIS A 467 -4.60 13.43 16.90
C HIS A 467 -3.92 14.33 15.87
N GLY A 468 -4.69 14.89 14.94
CA GLY A 468 -4.24 15.86 13.91
C GLY A 468 -3.59 15.25 12.66
N ILE A 469 -3.26 13.96 12.68
CA ILE A 469 -2.84 13.18 11.52
C ILE A 469 -3.72 11.94 11.45
N CYS A 470 -4.33 11.72 10.29
CA CYS A 470 -5.09 10.50 10.01
C CYS A 470 -4.13 9.33 9.75
N VAL A 471 -4.51 8.14 10.19
CA VAL A 471 -3.71 6.93 9.95
C VAL A 471 -3.96 6.44 8.52
N LEU A 472 -2.90 6.11 7.78
CA LEU A 472 -3.03 5.48 6.45
C LEU A 472 -3.82 4.18 6.56
N SER A 473 -4.70 3.88 5.60
CA SER A 473 -5.38 2.58 5.62
C SER A 473 -4.38 1.41 5.63
N SER A 474 -4.60 0.45 6.53
CA SER A 474 -3.84 -0.81 6.65
C SER A 474 -3.72 -1.57 5.32
N SER A 475 -4.75 -1.47 4.47
CA SER A 475 -4.76 -2.07 3.12
C SER A 475 -3.75 -1.43 2.16
N PHE A 476 -3.40 -0.17 2.39
CA PHE A 476 -2.47 0.62 1.59
C PHE A 476 -1.08 0.74 2.22
N ASP A 477 -0.95 0.55 3.54
CA ASP A 477 0.33 0.57 4.27
C ASP A 477 1.13 -0.73 4.07
N LYS A 478 1.32 -1.14 2.81
CA LYS A 478 2.05 -2.36 2.41
C LYS A 478 3.34 -2.01 1.66
N GLN A 479 4.29 -2.95 1.69
CA GLN A 479 5.60 -2.77 1.07
C GLN A 479 5.51 -2.48 -0.45
N GLU A 480 4.54 -3.09 -1.14
CA GLU A 480 4.30 -2.90 -2.58
C GLU A 480 3.95 -1.44 -2.96
N TYR A 481 3.42 -0.65 -2.03
CA TYR A 481 3.06 0.76 -2.27
C TYR A 481 4.08 1.76 -1.74
N ASN A 482 5.20 1.30 -1.17
CA ASN A 482 6.21 2.16 -0.57
C ASN A 482 6.74 3.22 -1.54
N GLU A 483 6.98 2.86 -2.80
CA GLU A 483 7.48 3.82 -3.80
C GLU A 483 6.47 4.94 -4.07
N VAL A 484 5.19 4.60 -4.18
CA VAL A 484 4.11 5.58 -4.41
C VAL A 484 3.94 6.47 -3.19
N LEU A 485 3.88 5.89 -1.98
CA LEU A 485 3.76 6.65 -0.73
C LEU A 485 4.94 7.60 -0.53
N ASN A 486 6.17 7.14 -0.80
CA ASN A 486 7.37 7.97 -0.75
C ASN A 486 7.34 9.08 -1.81
N PHE A 487 6.88 8.77 -3.03
CA PHE A 487 6.73 9.75 -4.09
C PHE A 487 5.74 10.87 -3.72
N LEU A 488 4.65 10.51 -3.05
CA LEU A 488 3.63 11.44 -2.55
C LEU A 488 4.01 12.12 -1.21
N GLY A 489 5.09 11.68 -0.56
CA GLY A 489 5.57 12.25 0.71
C GLY A 489 4.79 11.81 1.94
N VAL A 490 4.09 10.67 1.89
CA VAL A 490 3.37 10.10 3.03
C VAL A 490 4.38 9.45 4.00
N GLY A 491 4.71 10.18 5.06
CA GLY A 491 5.70 9.78 6.06
C GLY A 491 5.12 8.93 7.21
N GLN A 492 5.98 8.56 8.16
CA GLN A 492 5.56 7.97 9.43
C GLN A 492 4.92 9.04 10.32
N VAL A 493 3.95 8.64 11.16
CA VAL A 493 3.45 9.52 12.22
C VAL A 493 4.57 9.93 13.19
N SER A 494 4.39 11.06 13.86
CA SER A 494 5.34 11.51 14.89
C SER A 494 5.40 10.54 16.08
N ASN A 495 6.54 10.50 16.79
CA ASN A 495 6.66 9.63 17.96
C ASN A 495 5.65 9.99 19.07
N ASP A 496 5.27 11.27 19.20
CA ASP A 496 4.25 11.74 20.16
C ASP A 496 2.83 11.27 19.80
N TRP A 497 2.56 11.03 18.52
CA TRP A 497 1.27 10.53 18.06
C TRP A 497 0.93 9.17 18.71
N TYR A 498 1.92 8.27 18.83
CA TYR A 498 1.72 6.97 19.50
C TYR A 498 1.28 7.16 20.95
N GLY A 499 1.87 8.13 21.65
CA GLY A 499 1.47 8.46 23.01
C GLY A 499 0.03 8.92 23.08
N LYS A 500 -0.35 9.90 22.26
CA LYS A 500 -1.72 10.40 22.22
C LYS A 500 -2.74 9.32 21.92
N CYS A 501 -2.43 8.43 20.95
CA CYS A 501 -3.25 7.27 20.62
C CYS A 501 -3.41 6.32 21.82
N ILE A 502 -2.33 5.94 22.50
CA ILE A 502 -2.39 5.06 23.67
C ILE A 502 -3.18 5.72 24.81
N GLN A 503 -3.06 7.03 24.99
CA GLN A 503 -3.77 7.77 26.03
C GLN A 503 -5.28 7.89 25.74
N SER A 504 -5.67 8.04 24.47
CA SER A 504 -7.07 8.18 24.06
C SER A 504 -7.81 6.86 23.91
N SER A 505 -7.10 5.74 23.90
CA SER A 505 -7.64 4.41 23.65
C SER A 505 -7.46 3.50 24.86
N ASP A 506 -8.35 2.54 25.06
CA ASP A 506 -8.25 1.60 26.18
C ASP A 506 -7.26 0.45 25.89
N LEU A 507 -6.08 0.77 25.37
CA LEU A 507 -5.04 -0.21 24.98
C LEU A 507 -4.28 -0.79 26.17
N VAL A 508 -4.40 -0.19 27.36
CA VAL A 508 -3.70 -0.63 28.57
C VAL A 508 -4.60 -1.50 29.45
N MET A 509 -5.85 -1.09 29.68
CA MET A 509 -6.78 -1.80 30.57
C MET A 509 -7.81 -2.64 29.82
N GLY A 510 -8.22 -2.22 28.63
CA GLY A 510 -9.26 -2.85 27.82
C GLY A 510 -8.84 -4.08 27.01
N VAL A 511 -7.59 -4.53 27.14
CA VAL A 511 -7.04 -5.68 26.40
C VAL A 511 -6.54 -6.79 27.33
N SER A 512 -6.41 -8.00 26.79
CA SER A 512 -5.79 -9.14 27.46
C SER A 512 -4.32 -8.86 27.81
N GLU A 513 -3.78 -9.59 28.80
CA GLU A 513 -2.38 -9.45 29.19
C GLU A 513 -1.41 -9.70 28.02
N ASP A 514 -1.74 -10.62 27.11
CA ASP A 514 -0.89 -10.90 25.94
C ASP A 514 -0.75 -9.68 25.02
N VAL A 515 -1.86 -9.00 24.70
CA VAL A 515 -1.86 -7.81 23.84
C VAL A 515 -1.23 -6.62 24.55
N TYR A 516 -1.49 -6.48 25.85
CA TYR A 516 -0.83 -5.48 26.69
C TYR A 516 0.70 -5.68 26.71
N LEU A 517 1.20 -6.91 26.80
CA LEU A 517 2.64 -7.17 26.72
C LEU A 517 3.22 -6.90 25.33
N GLU A 518 2.47 -7.13 24.25
CA GLU A 518 2.88 -6.73 22.91
C GLU A 518 3.00 -5.20 22.78
N LEU A 519 2.09 -4.44 23.39
CA LEU A 519 2.19 -2.99 23.49
C LEU A 519 3.44 -2.56 24.28
N LEU A 520 3.70 -3.15 25.44
CA LEU A 520 4.90 -2.83 26.23
C LEU A 520 6.18 -3.22 25.49
N LEU A 521 6.18 -4.34 24.76
CA LEU A 521 7.32 -4.76 23.94
C LEU A 521 7.57 -3.76 22.81
N PHE A 522 6.51 -3.29 22.14
CA PHE A 522 6.64 -2.24 21.13
C PHE A 522 7.27 -0.97 21.71
N LEU A 523 6.84 -0.54 22.90
CA LEU A 523 7.42 0.60 23.59
C LEU A 523 8.87 0.35 23.99
N ALA A 524 9.18 -0.83 24.55
CA ALA A 524 10.52 -1.21 24.99
C ALA A 524 11.52 -1.28 23.83
N ASP A 525 11.16 -1.95 22.72
CA ASP A 525 12.00 -2.11 21.53
C ASP A 525 12.33 -0.75 20.88
N ASN A 526 11.52 0.28 21.11
CA ASN A 526 11.66 1.61 20.51
C ASN A 526 11.97 2.72 21.54
N TRP A 527 12.23 2.37 22.80
CA TRP A 527 12.29 3.35 23.88
C TRP A 527 13.45 4.33 23.72
N SER A 528 14.67 3.82 23.66
CA SER A 528 15.89 4.65 23.59
C SER A 528 15.96 5.45 22.29
N SER A 529 15.49 4.88 21.18
CA SER A 529 15.58 5.48 19.85
C SER A 529 14.46 6.48 19.53
N LYS A 530 13.25 6.29 20.08
CA LYS A 530 12.07 7.07 19.67
C LYS A 530 11.27 7.69 20.81
N PHE A 531 11.12 7.02 21.95
CA PHE A 531 10.11 7.39 22.96
C PHE A 531 10.66 8.01 24.26
N SER A 532 11.94 7.81 24.58
CA SER A 532 12.54 8.33 25.82
C SER A 532 12.47 9.86 25.96
N TRP A 533 12.43 10.56 24.82
CA TRP A 533 12.37 12.02 24.73
C TRP A 533 10.95 12.57 24.52
N THR A 534 9.93 11.71 24.41
CA THR A 534 8.54 12.13 24.18
C THR A 534 7.73 12.20 25.47
N ASP A 535 6.48 12.67 25.37
CA ASP A 535 5.54 12.70 26.49
C ASP A 535 4.98 11.32 26.88
N ILE A 536 5.34 10.25 26.16
CA ILE A 536 4.91 8.88 26.48
C ILE A 536 5.29 8.48 27.91
N LYS A 537 6.42 8.97 28.42
CA LYS A 537 6.86 8.72 29.81
C LYS A 537 5.88 9.25 30.86
N ASN A 538 5.04 10.22 30.51
CA ASN A 538 4.03 10.81 31.39
C ASN A 538 2.67 10.11 31.29
N ILE A 539 2.49 9.19 30.33
CA ILE A 539 1.26 8.44 30.12
C ILE A 539 1.18 7.28 31.14
N PRO A 540 0.00 7.01 31.71
CA PRO A 540 -0.20 5.88 32.62
C PRO A 540 -0.11 4.55 31.87
N LEU A 541 1.06 3.93 31.87
CA LEU A 541 1.36 2.70 31.12
C LEU A 541 1.54 1.47 32.00
N ILE A 542 1.93 1.65 33.27
CA ILE A 542 2.35 0.56 34.14
C ILE A 542 1.22 0.21 35.12
N LYS A 543 0.70 -1.01 35.00
CA LYS A 543 -0.29 -1.59 35.93
C LYS A 543 0.31 -1.86 37.31
N TYR A 544 -0.42 -1.48 38.36
CA TYR A 544 -0.12 -1.84 39.75
C TYR A 544 -1.43 -2.07 40.55
N MET A 545 -1.33 -2.75 41.69
CA MET A 545 -2.44 -2.97 42.61
C MET A 545 -2.52 -1.82 43.61
N ASP A 546 -3.63 -1.08 43.64
CA ASP A 546 -3.85 0.04 44.57
C ASP A 546 -4.21 -0.41 45.99
N LEU A 547 -4.47 0.56 46.88
CA LEU A 547 -4.81 0.32 48.29
C LEU A 547 -6.11 -0.50 48.46
N ASP A 548 -7.04 -0.40 47.51
CA ASP A 548 -8.31 -1.13 47.54
C ASP A 548 -8.18 -2.55 46.96
N GLY A 549 -7.02 -2.88 46.38
CA GLY A 549 -6.78 -4.12 45.66
C GLY A 549 -7.35 -4.10 44.24
N LYS A 550 -7.56 -2.92 43.66
CA LYS A 550 -7.94 -2.75 42.25
C LYS A 550 -6.70 -2.48 41.41
N VAL A 551 -6.79 -2.81 40.12
CA VAL A 551 -5.73 -2.49 39.16
C VAL A 551 -5.81 -1.00 38.84
N ALA A 552 -4.72 -0.29 39.11
CA ALA A 552 -4.52 1.10 38.77
C ALA A 552 -3.30 1.25 37.85
N LEU A 553 -3.15 2.44 37.27
CA LEU A 553 -2.07 2.75 36.33
C LEU A 553 -1.19 3.88 36.85
N CYS A 554 0.11 3.79 36.59
CA CYS A 554 1.05 4.88 36.80
C CYS A 554 1.91 5.12 35.56
N SER A 555 2.45 6.33 35.45
CA SER A 555 3.39 6.67 34.40
C SER A 555 4.83 6.37 34.81
N ILE A 556 5.72 6.33 33.83
CA ILE A 556 7.15 6.08 34.06
C ILE A 556 7.76 7.23 34.87
N ASN A 557 7.33 8.46 34.58
CA ASN A 557 7.73 9.68 35.28
C ASN A 557 6.86 10.03 36.50
N ASP A 558 6.07 9.10 37.03
CA ASP A 558 5.17 9.41 38.14
C ASP A 558 5.94 9.88 39.40
N ASN A 559 5.76 11.16 39.74
CA ASN A 559 6.48 11.87 40.80
C ASN A 559 6.04 11.46 42.22
N ASN A 560 5.02 10.63 42.38
CA ASN A 560 4.42 10.31 43.68
C ASN A 560 5.26 9.41 44.61
N GLN A 561 6.59 9.29 44.41
CA GLN A 561 7.51 8.41 45.16
C GLN A 561 7.08 6.93 45.27
N ARG A 562 6.02 6.52 44.57
CA ARG A 562 5.50 5.15 44.59
C ARG A 562 6.49 4.22 43.93
N VAL A 563 6.86 3.16 44.65
CA VAL A 563 7.73 2.12 44.10
C VAL A 563 6.85 1.02 43.55
N VAL A 564 6.90 0.81 42.22
CA VAL A 564 6.22 -0.33 41.61
C VAL A 564 7.17 -1.53 41.63
N CYS A 565 6.68 -2.67 42.09
CA CYS A 565 7.47 -3.88 42.32
C CYS A 565 7.01 -5.02 41.41
N LEU A 566 7.98 -5.75 40.84
CA LEU A 566 7.78 -7.07 40.24
C LEU A 566 7.90 -8.14 41.33
N LEU A 567 6.95 -9.06 41.34
CA LEU A 567 6.94 -10.18 42.28
C LEU A 567 8.06 -11.18 41.97
N HIS A 568 8.66 -11.76 43.01
CA HIS A 568 9.50 -12.95 42.88
C HIS A 568 8.71 -14.26 43.10
N HIS A 569 7.56 -14.18 43.78
CA HIS A 569 6.72 -15.31 44.20
C HIS A 569 5.25 -15.12 43.75
N ASP A 570 4.32 -15.98 44.19
CA ASP A 570 2.88 -15.89 43.90
C ASP A 570 2.26 -14.57 44.44
N SER A 571 0.92 -14.43 44.47
CA SER A 571 0.21 -13.24 45.01
C SER A 571 0.56 -12.88 46.46
N TRP A 572 1.38 -13.68 47.14
CA TRP A 572 1.81 -13.56 48.53
C TRP A 572 2.08 -12.13 48.98
N LEU A 573 3.03 -11.43 48.33
CA LEU A 573 3.40 -10.08 48.75
C LEU A 573 2.30 -9.06 48.46
N ILE A 574 1.43 -9.29 47.47
CA ILE A 574 0.26 -8.42 47.21
C ILE A 574 -0.69 -8.49 48.41
N ASP A 575 -1.03 -9.70 48.83
CA ASP A 575 -2.01 -9.94 49.90
C ASP A 575 -1.51 -9.38 51.25
N TRP A 576 -0.22 -9.61 51.57
CA TRP A 576 0.39 -9.03 52.76
C TRP A 576 0.55 -7.52 52.70
N ASN A 577 0.96 -6.97 51.57
CA ASN A 577 1.07 -5.52 51.42
C ASN A 577 -0.28 -4.81 51.60
N ARG A 578 -1.38 -5.47 51.20
CA ARG A 578 -2.75 -5.01 51.49
C ARG A 578 -3.09 -5.07 52.98
N GLU A 579 -2.73 -6.15 53.68
CA GLU A 579 -2.89 -6.25 55.14
C GLU A 579 -2.16 -5.10 55.86
N PHE A 580 -0.95 -4.77 55.37
CA PHE A 580 -0.16 -3.65 55.86
C PHE A 580 -0.59 -2.27 55.33
N ARG A 581 -1.67 -2.17 54.55
CA ARG A 581 -2.17 -0.91 53.96
C ARG A 581 -1.11 -0.14 53.16
N CYS A 582 -0.18 -0.86 52.52
CA CYS A 582 0.93 -0.32 51.74
C CYS A 582 1.77 0.74 52.46
N VAL A 583 1.96 0.63 53.79
CA VAL A 583 2.73 1.60 54.59
C VAL A 583 4.20 1.75 54.15
N ALA A 584 4.75 0.75 53.45
CA ALA A 584 6.08 0.78 52.85
C ALA A 584 6.15 1.59 51.53
N ASN A 585 5.02 2.13 51.03
CA ASN A 585 4.89 2.80 49.74
C ASN A 585 5.29 1.94 48.52
N TYR A 586 5.24 0.62 48.70
CA TYR A 586 5.46 -0.37 47.65
C TYR A 586 4.11 -0.79 47.06
N PHE A 587 4.05 -0.87 45.74
CA PHE A 587 2.87 -1.27 44.98
C PHE A 587 3.27 -2.38 44.02
N PHE A 588 2.53 -3.47 43.98
CA PHE A 588 2.92 -4.63 43.18
C PHE A 588 2.14 -4.67 41.88
N MET A 589 2.76 -5.16 40.81
CA MET A 589 2.02 -5.44 39.57
C MET A 589 0.96 -6.53 39.79
N PRO A 590 -0.17 -6.52 39.05
CA PRO A 590 -1.18 -7.58 39.13
C PRO A 590 -0.57 -8.96 38.89
N GLN A 591 -1.07 -9.98 39.59
CA GLN A 591 -0.56 -11.35 39.46
C GLN A 591 -0.67 -11.88 38.03
N SER A 592 -1.77 -11.56 37.33
CA SER A 592 -1.98 -11.92 35.92
C SER A 592 -0.87 -11.36 35.04
N THR A 593 -0.55 -10.07 35.18
CA THR A 593 0.52 -9.41 34.45
C THR A 593 1.88 -10.01 34.76
N HIS A 594 2.17 -10.31 36.02
CA HIS A 594 3.42 -10.94 36.42
C HIS A 594 3.60 -12.34 35.78
N ILE A 595 2.56 -13.17 35.81
CA ILE A 595 2.55 -14.49 35.17
C ILE A 595 2.79 -14.35 33.66
N ALA A 596 2.10 -13.40 33.01
CA ALA A 596 2.26 -13.14 31.58
C ALA A 596 3.71 -12.73 31.24
N ILE A 597 4.33 -11.83 32.02
CA ILE A 597 5.73 -11.41 31.83
C ILE A 597 6.69 -12.61 31.98
N ARG A 598 6.47 -13.49 32.95
CA ARG A 598 7.32 -14.68 33.18
C ARG A 598 7.25 -15.66 32.00
N SER A 599 6.08 -15.79 31.39
CA SER A 599 5.80 -16.66 30.25
C SER A 599 6.15 -16.02 28.89
N CYS A 600 6.40 -14.71 28.85
CA CYS A 600 6.77 -13.99 27.64
C CYS A 600 8.14 -14.43 27.09
N SER A 601 8.22 -14.68 25.78
CA SER A 601 9.47 -15.06 25.10
C SER A 601 10.54 -13.97 25.16
N LYS A 602 10.14 -12.69 25.08
CA LYS A 602 11.01 -11.51 25.14
C LYS A 602 11.10 -10.87 26.54
N LYS A 603 10.92 -11.67 27.61
CA LYS A 603 10.91 -11.19 29.00
C LYS A 603 12.16 -10.40 29.43
N GLU A 604 13.34 -10.72 28.89
CA GLU A 604 14.59 -9.99 29.17
C GLU A 604 14.50 -8.53 28.73
N THR A 605 14.01 -8.29 27.50
CA THR A 605 13.82 -6.94 26.95
C THR A 605 12.83 -6.14 27.81
N LEU A 606 11.68 -6.73 28.13
CA LEU A 606 10.68 -6.09 28.99
C LEU A 606 11.24 -5.78 30.38
N ARG A 607 11.91 -6.74 31.02
CA ARG A 607 12.49 -6.54 32.36
C ARG A 607 13.54 -5.43 32.36
N ASN A 608 14.41 -5.39 31.35
CA ASN A 608 15.43 -4.34 31.26
C ASN A 608 14.83 -2.96 31.02
N TRP A 609 13.80 -2.85 30.19
CA TRP A 609 13.08 -1.60 30.00
C TRP A 609 12.28 -1.18 31.24
N MET A 610 11.58 -2.12 31.88
CA MET A 610 10.76 -1.85 33.07
C MET A 610 11.58 -1.37 34.26
N LYS A 611 12.87 -1.70 34.37
CA LYS A 611 13.78 -1.18 35.42
C LYS A 611 13.80 0.35 35.52
N VAL A 612 13.34 1.07 34.48
CA VAL A 612 13.17 2.53 34.54
C VAL A 612 12.17 2.96 35.62
N ARG A 613 11.18 2.13 35.95
CA ARG A 613 10.13 2.42 36.97
C ARG A 613 9.87 1.29 37.96
N VAL A 614 10.14 0.05 37.58
CA VAL A 614 9.75 -1.15 38.29
C VAL A 614 10.98 -1.82 38.91
N MET A 615 10.93 -2.07 40.21
CA MET A 615 12.00 -2.73 40.95
C MET A 615 11.66 -4.20 41.22
N ASN A 616 12.67 -5.06 41.26
CA ASN A 616 12.51 -6.40 41.83
C ASN A 616 12.71 -6.26 43.34
N VAL A 617 11.80 -6.85 44.13
CA VAL A 617 11.89 -6.81 45.59
C VAL A 617 11.80 -8.23 46.12
N GLU A 618 12.80 -8.63 46.91
CA GLU A 618 12.76 -9.89 47.66
C GLU A 618 11.94 -9.75 48.95
N VAL A 619 11.44 -10.87 49.49
CA VAL A 619 10.63 -10.86 50.73
C VAL A 619 11.42 -10.30 51.91
N SER A 620 12.72 -10.57 51.97
CA SER A 620 13.64 -10.08 53.00
C SER A 620 13.83 -8.56 52.92
N GLU A 621 14.01 -8.01 51.72
CA GLU A 621 14.10 -6.57 51.46
C GLU A 621 12.79 -5.86 51.82
N TYR A 622 11.65 -6.42 51.40
CA TYR A 622 10.33 -5.88 51.76
C TYR A 622 10.12 -5.88 53.28
N ALA A 623 10.45 -6.99 53.95
CA ALA A 623 10.33 -7.11 55.39
C ALA A 623 11.20 -6.08 56.13
N ALA A 624 12.41 -5.81 55.63
CA ALA A 624 13.31 -4.82 56.19
C ALA A 624 12.76 -3.39 56.06
N VAL A 625 12.21 -3.01 54.91
CA VAL A 625 11.61 -1.68 54.72
C VAL A 625 10.33 -1.51 55.53
N LEU A 626 9.55 -2.59 55.67
CA LEU A 626 8.27 -2.55 56.35
C LEU A 626 8.38 -2.22 57.84
N TYR A 627 9.34 -2.79 58.57
CA TYR A 627 9.40 -2.60 60.03
C TYR A 627 9.67 -1.14 60.42
N ASP A 628 10.49 -0.41 59.64
CA ASP A 628 10.77 1.02 59.83
C ASP A 628 9.52 1.91 59.63
N LYS A 629 8.48 1.39 58.98
CA LYS A 629 7.25 2.12 58.62
C LYS A 629 6.02 1.74 59.43
N LEU A 630 6.13 0.76 60.35
CA LEU A 630 5.00 0.30 61.17
C LEU A 630 4.53 1.35 62.20
N ASN A 631 5.36 2.34 62.53
CA ASN A 631 5.04 3.49 63.41
C ASN A 631 4.37 3.11 64.75
N GLY A 632 4.69 1.95 65.31
CA GLY A 632 4.14 1.47 66.57
C GLY A 632 2.65 1.10 66.54
N ASN A 633 2.04 0.95 65.37
CA ASN A 633 0.64 0.53 65.27
C ASN A 633 0.46 -0.91 65.77
N ARG A 634 -0.22 -1.07 66.92
CA ARG A 634 -0.46 -2.37 67.59
C ARG A 634 -0.88 -3.49 66.63
N LYS A 635 -1.85 -3.24 65.75
CA LYS A 635 -2.36 -4.26 64.81
C LYS A 635 -1.33 -4.63 63.75
N LEU A 636 -0.63 -3.65 63.18
CA LEU A 636 0.36 -3.90 62.12
C LEU A 636 1.62 -4.57 62.66
N VAL A 637 2.03 -4.25 63.89
CA VAL A 637 3.18 -4.89 64.56
C VAL A 637 2.89 -6.37 64.84
N VAL A 638 1.68 -6.70 65.32
CA VAL A 638 1.27 -8.10 65.48
C VAL A 638 1.20 -8.79 64.12
N ALA A 639 0.60 -8.16 63.11
CA ALA A 639 0.55 -8.70 61.75
C ALA A 639 1.95 -8.96 61.16
N TYR A 640 2.95 -8.14 61.49
CA TYR A 640 4.34 -8.32 61.05
C TYR A 640 4.98 -9.58 61.63
N ALA A 641 4.69 -9.94 62.89
CA ALA A 641 5.13 -11.21 63.47
C ALA A 641 4.53 -12.41 62.73
N HIS A 642 3.24 -12.35 62.39
CA HIS A 642 2.59 -13.37 61.56
C HIS A 642 3.16 -13.42 60.14
N PHE A 643 3.50 -12.27 59.54
CA PHE A 643 4.15 -12.20 58.24
C PHE A 643 5.50 -12.90 58.22
N LEU A 644 6.36 -12.66 59.23
CA LEU A 644 7.67 -13.33 59.34
C LEU A 644 7.51 -14.83 59.57
N PHE A 645 6.58 -15.24 60.45
CA PHE A 645 6.26 -16.64 60.68
C PHE A 645 5.86 -17.35 59.38
N HIS A 646 4.86 -16.82 58.67
CA HIS A 646 4.39 -17.45 57.46
C HIS A 646 5.41 -17.40 56.31
N SER A 647 6.20 -16.32 56.22
CA SER A 647 7.27 -16.22 55.23
C SER A 647 8.37 -17.26 55.47
N TYR A 648 8.67 -17.57 56.73
CA TYR A 648 9.54 -18.69 57.11
C TYR A 648 8.91 -20.05 56.77
N SER A 649 7.65 -20.28 57.17
CA SER A 649 6.96 -21.55 56.91
C SER A 649 6.85 -21.88 55.42
N ARG A 650 6.70 -20.87 54.57
CA ARG A 650 6.67 -21.00 53.11
C ARG A 650 8.06 -21.06 52.45
N LYS A 651 9.14 -20.97 53.23
CA LYS A 651 10.54 -20.94 52.76
C LYS A 651 10.88 -19.74 51.87
N TYR A 652 10.15 -18.64 52.01
CA TYR A 652 10.52 -17.38 51.36
C TYR A 652 11.61 -16.63 52.12
N LEU A 653 11.78 -16.91 53.42
CA LEU A 653 12.89 -16.44 54.23
C LEU A 653 13.65 -17.64 54.81
N SER A 654 14.97 -17.56 54.82
CA SER A 654 15.85 -18.48 55.54
C SER A 654 15.80 -18.25 57.05
N ALA A 655 16.19 -19.24 57.85
CA ALA A 655 16.26 -19.11 59.30
C ALA A 655 17.15 -17.94 59.76
N GLY A 656 18.25 -17.66 59.03
CA GLY A 656 19.14 -16.54 59.31
C GLY A 656 18.50 -15.17 59.03
N GLU A 657 17.76 -15.04 57.92
CA GLU A 657 17.03 -13.81 57.60
C GLU A 657 15.92 -13.55 58.61
N VAL A 658 15.17 -14.58 59.00
CA VAL A 658 14.12 -14.49 60.02
C VAL A 658 14.71 -14.07 61.36
N ALA A 659 15.80 -14.68 61.82
CA ALA A 659 16.46 -14.29 63.07
C ALA A 659 16.91 -12.82 63.04
N SER A 660 17.51 -12.38 61.92
CA SER A 660 17.92 -10.99 61.72
C SER A 660 16.73 -10.02 61.77
N LEU A 661 15.65 -10.30 61.05
CA LEU A 661 14.45 -9.45 61.02
C LEU A 661 13.72 -9.45 62.38
N CYS A 662 13.57 -10.62 63.01
CA CYS A 662 12.97 -10.77 64.33
C CYS A 662 13.74 -9.99 65.40
N SER A 663 15.07 -9.89 65.32
CA SER A 663 15.89 -9.12 66.27
C SER A 663 15.59 -7.62 66.24
N LYS A 664 15.17 -7.08 65.08
CA LYS A 664 14.88 -5.65 64.84
C LYS A 664 13.40 -5.29 64.95
N MET A 665 12.53 -6.28 64.89
CA MET A 665 11.07 -6.12 64.91
C MET A 665 10.60 -5.28 66.14
N PRO A 666 9.63 -4.37 66.02
CA PRO A 666 8.97 -3.80 67.20
C PRO A 666 8.10 -4.86 67.91
N LEU A 667 7.99 -4.82 69.24
CA LEU A 667 7.13 -5.74 70.01
C LEU A 667 6.03 -4.97 70.73
N ILE A 668 4.83 -5.53 70.78
CA ILE A 668 3.73 -4.99 71.57
C ILE A 668 3.75 -5.60 72.97
N ASP A 669 3.81 -4.76 74.00
CA ASP A 669 3.72 -5.21 75.38
C ASP A 669 2.28 -5.44 75.84
N ASN A 670 2.09 -6.00 77.04
CA ASN A 670 0.77 -6.23 77.63
C ASN A 670 -0.06 -4.94 77.87
N TYR A 671 0.57 -3.77 77.82
CA TYR A 671 -0.11 -2.47 77.89
C TYR A 671 -0.47 -1.92 76.50
N GLY A 672 -0.15 -2.64 75.43
CA GLY A 672 -0.41 -2.26 74.05
C GLY A 672 0.59 -1.26 73.49
N GLN A 673 1.71 -1.00 74.16
CA GLN A 673 2.76 -0.08 73.71
C GLN A 673 3.80 -0.81 72.86
N SER A 674 4.31 -0.11 71.84
CA SER A 674 5.32 -0.65 70.93
C SER A 674 6.72 -0.34 71.45
N ASN A 675 7.52 -1.40 71.64
CA ASN A 675 8.87 -1.33 72.19
C ASN A 675 9.90 -1.85 71.18
N THR A 676 10.98 -1.08 71.00
CA THR A 676 12.11 -1.42 70.10
C THR A 676 13.39 -1.75 70.85
N ARG A 677 13.52 -1.35 72.13
CA ARG A 677 14.64 -1.71 73.01
C ARG A 677 14.32 -3.00 73.75
N ARG A 678 15.18 -4.02 73.63
CA ARG A 678 14.91 -5.37 74.13
C ARG A 678 16.09 -5.84 74.99
N ASN A 679 15.87 -6.07 76.29
CA ASN A 679 16.84 -6.75 77.16
C ASN A 679 16.50 -8.24 77.30
N LYS A 680 15.31 -8.56 77.83
CA LYS A 680 14.73 -9.92 77.83
C LYS A 680 13.22 -9.84 77.60
N ILE A 681 12.65 -10.89 77.01
CA ILE A 681 11.26 -10.91 76.55
C ILE A 681 10.54 -12.07 77.23
N LEU A 682 9.45 -11.75 77.92
CA LEU A 682 8.59 -12.74 78.57
C LEU A 682 7.46 -13.13 77.61
N VAL A 683 7.11 -14.42 77.58
CA VAL A 683 5.88 -14.86 76.93
C VAL A 683 4.65 -14.20 77.58
N PRO A 684 3.53 -14.02 76.87
CA PRO A 684 2.35 -13.36 77.43
C PRO A 684 1.83 -14.05 78.69
N ALA A 685 1.22 -13.27 79.59
CA ALA A 685 0.79 -13.69 80.91
C ALA A 685 -0.10 -14.94 80.92
N ASN A 686 -1.06 -15.00 80.01
CA ASN A 686 -2.08 -16.03 79.99
C ASN A 686 -1.53 -17.38 79.50
N GLY A 687 -1.54 -18.38 80.37
CA GLY A 687 -0.95 -19.69 80.09
C GLY A 687 0.58 -19.69 80.11
N SER A 688 1.18 -18.81 80.92
CA SER A 688 2.60 -18.82 81.27
C SER A 688 2.82 -19.24 82.73
N ASN A 689 3.90 -19.95 83.00
CA ASN A 689 4.23 -20.41 84.35
C ASN A 689 4.77 -19.26 85.22
N TRP A 690 5.37 -18.24 84.60
CA TRP A 690 5.93 -17.10 85.33
C TRP A 690 4.86 -16.23 86.02
N VAL A 691 3.66 -16.09 85.45
CA VAL A 691 2.55 -15.37 86.11
C VAL A 691 2.01 -16.11 87.31
N GLU A 692 1.92 -17.43 87.27
CA GLU A 692 1.49 -18.22 88.44
C GLU A 692 2.44 -18.06 89.64
N LEU A 693 3.71 -17.74 89.35
CA LEU A 693 4.76 -17.52 90.33
C LEU A 693 4.89 -16.05 90.75
N ILE A 694 4.79 -15.08 89.85
CA ILE A 694 5.17 -13.67 90.11
C ILE A 694 3.94 -12.72 90.13
N GLY A 695 2.80 -13.15 89.59
CA GLY A 695 1.54 -12.39 89.56
C GLY A 695 1.49 -11.33 88.46
N SER A 696 2.35 -10.32 88.51
CA SER A 696 2.46 -9.24 87.51
C SER A 696 3.93 -8.96 87.21
N ASN A 697 4.30 -8.66 85.97
CA ASN A 697 5.71 -8.43 85.58
C ASN A 697 6.34 -7.27 86.41
N PRO A 698 7.26 -7.57 87.35
CA PRO A 698 7.89 -6.55 88.19
C PRO A 698 9.17 -5.97 87.56
N TRP A 699 9.59 -6.50 86.40
CA TRP A 699 10.87 -6.21 85.76
C TRP A 699 10.75 -5.24 84.57
N THR A 700 9.61 -4.57 84.43
CA THR A 700 9.36 -3.56 83.40
C THR A 700 10.41 -2.43 83.45
N HIS A 701 10.82 -2.01 84.66
CA HIS A 701 11.87 -1.00 84.87
C HIS A 701 13.30 -1.49 84.57
N GLU A 702 13.52 -2.82 84.52
CA GLU A 702 14.79 -3.47 84.17
C GLU A 702 14.88 -3.80 82.66
N GLY A 703 13.89 -3.37 81.88
CA GLY A 703 13.83 -3.57 80.43
C GLY A 703 13.29 -4.94 79.99
N TYR A 704 12.61 -5.67 80.89
CA TYR A 704 11.91 -6.91 80.55
C TYR A 704 10.55 -6.60 79.94
N ILE A 705 10.34 -7.03 78.70
CA ILE A 705 9.09 -6.79 77.97
C ILE A 705 8.22 -8.03 78.10
N GLU A 706 7.04 -7.86 78.70
CA GLU A 706 5.97 -8.84 78.65
C GLU A 706 5.21 -8.68 77.34
N LEU A 707 5.26 -9.70 76.47
CA LEU A 707 4.50 -9.69 75.22
C LEU A 707 3.00 -9.60 75.50
N GLY A 708 2.28 -8.80 74.71
CA GLY A 708 0.84 -8.68 74.85
C GLY A 708 0.06 -9.95 74.50
N GLU A 709 -1.13 -10.07 75.08
CA GLU A 709 -2.08 -11.18 74.84
C GLU A 709 -2.47 -11.33 73.35
N ASP A 710 -2.26 -10.30 72.53
CA ASP A 710 -2.53 -10.34 71.08
C ASP A 710 -1.73 -11.44 70.37
N TYR A 711 -0.56 -11.82 70.89
CA TYR A 711 0.28 -12.89 70.33
C TYR A 711 -0.19 -14.30 70.70
N LEU A 712 -1.17 -14.44 71.60
CA LEU A 712 -1.77 -15.72 71.98
C LEU A 712 -3.03 -16.07 71.21
N GLN A 713 -3.65 -15.09 70.57
CA GLN A 713 -4.88 -15.30 69.82
C GLN A 713 -4.58 -15.93 68.46
N PRO A 714 -5.46 -16.82 67.95
CA PRO A 714 -5.39 -17.24 66.56
C PRO A 714 -5.47 -16.02 65.64
N GLY A 715 -4.51 -15.89 64.72
CA GLY A 715 -4.44 -14.80 63.77
C GLY A 715 -5.00 -15.22 62.42
N ASN A 716 -5.79 -14.35 61.78
CA ASN A 716 -6.14 -14.46 60.36
C ASN A 716 -5.72 -13.17 59.65
N PHE A 717 -4.59 -13.25 58.94
CA PHE A 717 -3.97 -12.11 58.24
C PHE A 717 -3.69 -12.51 56.81
N ALA A 718 -4.01 -11.63 55.84
CA ALA A 718 -3.82 -11.91 54.41
C ALA A 718 -4.39 -13.28 53.96
N GLY A 719 -5.51 -13.72 54.56
CA GLY A 719 -6.15 -15.01 54.27
C GLY A 719 -5.40 -16.25 54.79
N GLN A 720 -4.38 -16.07 55.63
CA GLN A 720 -3.63 -17.15 56.27
C GLN A 720 -4.00 -17.25 57.74
N THR A 721 -4.15 -18.47 58.24
CA THR A 721 -4.44 -18.74 59.65
C THR A 721 -3.20 -19.23 60.39
N THR A 722 -2.97 -18.69 61.59
CA THR A 722 -1.97 -19.20 62.54
C THR A 722 -2.66 -19.50 63.86
N THR A 723 -2.33 -20.62 64.50
CA THR A 723 -2.77 -20.85 65.89
C THR A 723 -1.86 -20.10 66.87
N GLY A 724 -2.39 -19.71 68.04
CA GLY A 724 -1.58 -19.08 69.08
C GLY A 724 -0.40 -19.93 69.54
N VAL A 725 -0.51 -21.27 69.46
CA VAL A 725 0.58 -22.20 69.80
C VAL A 725 1.73 -22.09 68.79
N GLN A 726 1.43 -22.10 67.49
CA GLN A 726 2.43 -22.01 66.43
C GLN A 726 3.20 -20.68 66.49
N LEU A 727 2.49 -19.57 66.71
CA LEU A 727 3.13 -18.27 66.83
C LEU A 727 4.00 -18.18 68.09
N ARG A 728 3.54 -18.75 69.22
CA ARG A 728 4.30 -18.80 70.48
C ARG A 728 5.62 -19.55 70.31
N GLU A 729 5.61 -20.71 69.66
CA GLU A 729 6.83 -21.48 69.37
C GLU A 729 7.81 -20.71 68.47
N PHE A 730 7.28 -20.01 67.47
CA PHE A 730 8.06 -19.14 66.60
C PHE A 730 8.72 -17.98 67.37
N LEU A 731 7.98 -17.29 68.23
CA LEU A 731 8.49 -16.20 69.06
C LEU A 731 9.51 -16.69 70.10
N ARG A 732 9.32 -17.88 70.68
CA ARG A 732 10.33 -18.49 71.55
C ARG A 732 11.64 -18.75 70.81
N THR A 733 11.54 -19.26 69.59
CA THR A 733 12.70 -19.65 68.78
C THR A 733 13.47 -18.45 68.23
N TYR A 734 12.78 -17.47 67.64
CA TYR A 734 13.41 -16.38 66.87
C TYR A 734 13.39 -15.01 67.53
N VAL A 735 12.51 -14.80 68.52
CA VAL A 735 12.43 -13.56 69.31
C VAL A 735 13.00 -13.77 70.72
N HIS A 736 13.32 -15.01 71.11
CA HIS A 736 13.80 -15.40 72.43
C HIS A 736 12.81 -15.02 73.56
N ALA A 737 11.51 -15.16 73.29
CA ALA A 737 10.48 -15.04 74.31
C ALA A 737 10.50 -16.27 75.24
N SER A 738 10.87 -16.08 76.50
CA SER A 738 11.07 -17.16 77.47
C SER A 738 9.94 -17.23 78.51
N ASP A 739 9.77 -18.42 79.08
CA ASP A 739 8.94 -18.71 80.26
C ASP A 739 9.83 -19.38 81.34
N ILE A 740 9.37 -19.53 82.58
CA ILE A 740 10.14 -20.21 83.64
C ILE A 740 10.28 -21.71 83.31
N PRO A 741 11.48 -22.31 83.52
CA PRO A 741 12.69 -21.76 84.16
C PRO A 741 13.68 -21.08 83.20
N ASP A 742 13.38 -20.99 81.91
CA ASP A 742 14.29 -20.49 80.87
C ASP A 742 14.48 -18.96 80.88
N ILE A 743 13.94 -18.28 81.90
CA ILE A 743 14.13 -16.85 82.16
C ILE A 743 15.18 -16.69 83.26
N ILE A 744 16.29 -16.03 82.95
CA ILE A 744 17.24 -15.57 83.95
C ILE A 744 16.69 -14.26 84.57
N PRO A 745 16.29 -14.23 85.85
CA PRO A 745 15.72 -13.04 86.50
C PRO A 745 16.78 -11.93 86.65
N PRO A 746 16.39 -10.64 86.62
CA PRO A 746 17.29 -9.56 86.99
C PRO A 746 17.50 -9.55 88.51
N ASN A 747 18.56 -8.90 88.99
CA ASN A 747 18.83 -8.74 90.41
C ASN A 747 17.89 -7.68 91.03
N ALA A 748 16.60 -8.00 91.07
CA ALA A 748 15.51 -7.14 91.50
C ALA A 748 14.55 -7.92 92.42
N GLY A 749 14.05 -7.27 93.47
CA GLY A 749 13.16 -7.90 94.45
C GLY A 749 11.80 -8.29 93.85
N ILE A 750 11.38 -9.54 94.07
CA ILE A 750 10.02 -10.00 93.72
C ILE A 750 9.07 -9.62 94.87
N PRO A 751 7.92 -8.97 94.61
CA PRO A 751 6.92 -8.72 95.65
C PRO A 751 6.44 -10.03 96.28
N ALA A 752 6.46 -10.14 97.61
CA ALA A 752 6.09 -11.36 98.32
C ALA A 752 4.64 -11.79 98.01
N LEU A 753 4.47 -13.04 97.53
CA LEU A 753 3.16 -13.64 97.29
C LEU A 753 2.39 -13.77 98.61
N SER A 754 1.22 -13.14 98.70
CA SER A 754 0.30 -13.29 99.84
C SER A 754 -0.65 -14.50 99.71
N SER A 755 -0.34 -15.50 98.88
CA SER A 755 -1.19 -16.67 98.63
C SER A 755 -0.46 -18.01 98.89
N PRO A 756 -1.16 -19.08 99.34
CA PRO A 756 -0.53 -20.36 99.67
C PRO A 756 0.11 -21.01 98.43
N LEU A 757 1.38 -21.43 98.55
CA LEU A 757 2.12 -22.09 97.47
C LEU A 757 1.62 -23.53 97.24
N SER A 758 1.23 -23.86 96.01
CA SER A 758 0.89 -25.23 95.60
C SER A 758 2.18 -26.04 95.28
N LYS A 759 2.10 -27.38 95.29
CA LYS A 759 3.23 -28.28 94.95
C LYS A 759 3.89 -27.95 93.60
N GLN A 760 3.10 -27.46 92.64
CA GLN A 760 3.55 -27.08 91.30
C GLN A 760 4.34 -25.77 91.29
N LYS A 761 3.95 -24.80 92.14
CA LYS A 761 4.67 -23.53 92.35
C LYS A 761 6.04 -23.72 93.02
N LEU A 762 6.14 -24.71 93.90
CA LEU A 762 7.40 -25.05 94.60
C LEU A 762 8.45 -25.65 93.65
N PHE A 763 8.02 -26.44 92.66
CA PHE A 763 8.90 -27.02 91.63
C PHE A 763 9.44 -25.95 90.66
N CYS A 764 8.60 -24.98 90.27
CA CYS A 764 9.03 -23.86 89.41
C CYS A 764 9.98 -22.90 90.14
N SER A 765 9.78 -22.67 91.44
CA SER A 765 10.65 -21.81 92.25
C SER A 765 12.04 -22.40 92.49
N TRP A 766 12.18 -23.73 92.54
CA TRP A 766 13.47 -24.40 92.77
C TRP A 766 14.40 -24.32 91.54
N ASN A 767 13.88 -24.54 90.34
CA ASN A 767 14.68 -24.45 89.10
C ASN A 767 15.05 -23.01 88.72
N GLY A 768 14.32 -22.00 89.21
CA GLY A 768 14.65 -20.58 88.97
C GLY A 768 15.74 -20.01 89.90
N LEU A 769 16.17 -20.76 90.93
CA LEU A 769 17.16 -20.33 91.93
C LEU A 769 18.57 -20.91 91.70
N GLU A 770 18.77 -21.85 90.77
CA GLU A 770 20.08 -22.43 90.41
C GLU A 770 20.75 -21.78 89.18
N GLY A 771 20.20 -20.67 88.65
CA GLY A 771 20.74 -19.93 87.50
C GLY A 771 21.47 -18.65 87.85
#